data_AF-A0A8J4ARK3-F1
#
_entry.id   AF-A0A8J4ARK3-F1
#
_cell.length_a   1.000
_cell.length_b   1.000
_cell.length_c   1.000
_cell.angle_alpha   90.00
_cell.angle_beta   90.00
_cell.angle_gamma   90.00
#
_symmetry.space_group_name_H-M   'P 1'
#
loop_
_entity.id
_entity.type
_entity.pdbx_description
1 polymer ?
#
loop_
_entity_poly.entity_id
_entity_poly.type
_entity_poly.pdbx_seq_one_letter_code
_entity_poly.pdbx_strand_id
1 'polypeptide(L)'
;MAGRYMVLRPMLFSMITLAIMIATAVESCPTPPAVLHSVIIAACSTEPARSAIGCSMYRFCGDGTLQPAIFPQLCTTWNIASSLCNDDANIVSSLALCNQLRAPYTGDAQFRSCLPPYPINSTSAIKALHLHACDEMEGYPGDPMAGCDTCTDVSCPDPLASLSAGCIGMPMGQCEGLDALCALGASVLCKKNLEDAPMRPPSPPPDQAPISAMKPPAMTSATCMTDSSSMLCTSYEYPLDNITSDLASLCTSMTYMPGCTIRAACQAGNVTGDFCRPMTLLATICVDMPSMGGCKSYVALCKNTSVVQQCRSFPAIPGLPTTAQAKLAVVAGLCAANRTAMTPAVQNLTTVMCAACNQLSCRDYLTPLSSICSISPGLNGCSTYENWCGDSTDWEASDGSSISLFCKQTSPSLPTTSPPSSMTCVTDSSSMLCASYEYPLANITSDLASLCTSMAYMPGCTIRAACQAGNVTGDFCRPMTLLATICVDMPSMGGCKSYVALCKNTSVVQQCRSFPAIPGLPTTAQAKLAVVAGLCAANRTAMTPAAQNLTTVMCAACNQLSCRDYLTPLSSICSISPGLNGCSTYENWCGDSTDWEASDGSSISLFCKQTSPSLPTTSPPSSMTCVTDSSSMLCASYEYPLANITSDLASLCTSMAYMPGCTIRAACQAGNVTGDFCRPMTLLATICVDMPSMGGCKSYVALCKNTSVVQQCRSFPA
;
A
#
# COMPACT_ATOMS: atom_id res chain seq x y z
N MET A 1 -54.34 -47.56 -7.92
CA MET A 1 -54.39 -46.85 -6.62
C MET A 1 -53.68 -45.52 -6.79
N ALA A 2 -54.49 -44.46 -6.82
CA ALA A 2 -54.05 -43.09 -7.02
C ALA A 2 -53.85 -42.40 -5.66
N GLY A 3 -52.94 -41.43 -5.61
CA GLY A 3 -53.12 -40.24 -4.78
C GLY A 3 -52.00 -39.89 -3.82
N ARG A 4 -51.64 -38.59 -3.88
CA ARG A 4 -51.05 -37.72 -2.84
C ARG A 4 -49.56 -37.40 -2.94
N TYR A 5 -49.19 -36.51 -3.88
CA TYR A 5 -48.06 -35.58 -3.72
C TYR A 5 -48.34 -34.27 -4.47
N MET A 6 -49.10 -33.35 -3.87
CA MET A 6 -49.25 -31.96 -4.36
C MET A 6 -49.69 -31.06 -3.20
N VAL A 7 -48.77 -30.58 -2.35
CA VAL A 7 -48.99 -29.34 -1.54
C VAL A 7 -47.69 -28.57 -1.20
N LEU A 8 -46.48 -29.14 -1.23
CA LEU A 8 -45.30 -28.46 -0.64
C LEU A 8 -44.52 -27.45 -1.53
N ARG A 9 -44.95 -27.18 -2.77
CA ARG A 9 -44.16 -26.35 -3.71
C ARG A 9 -44.26 -24.81 -3.57
N PRO A 10 -45.33 -24.18 -3.04
CA PRO A 10 -45.41 -22.71 -3.05
C PRO A 10 -44.69 -22.02 -1.87
N MET A 11 -44.40 -22.71 -0.75
CA MET A 11 -43.72 -22.08 0.40
C MET A 11 -42.19 -21.94 0.22
N LEU A 12 -41.55 -22.85 -0.53
CA LEU A 12 -40.10 -22.81 -0.71
C LEU A 12 -39.67 -21.66 -1.64
N PHE A 13 -40.52 -21.27 -2.59
CA PHE A 13 -40.24 -20.18 -3.52
C PHE A 13 -40.32 -18.78 -2.87
N SER A 14 -41.03 -18.62 -1.75
CA SER A 14 -41.17 -17.33 -1.06
C SER A 14 -40.08 -17.06 -0.03
N MET A 15 -39.37 -18.09 0.45
CA MET A 15 -38.24 -17.93 1.38
C MET A 15 -36.91 -17.67 0.65
N ILE A 16 -36.75 -18.21 -0.56
CA ILE A 16 -35.52 -18.03 -1.37
C ILE A 16 -35.43 -16.60 -1.91
N THR A 17 -36.55 -15.95 -2.23
CA THR A 17 -36.59 -14.53 -2.65
C THR A 17 -36.29 -13.57 -1.49
N LEU A 18 -36.57 -13.93 -0.25
CA LEU A 18 -36.28 -13.08 0.91
C LEU A 18 -34.80 -13.13 1.33
N ALA A 19 -34.13 -14.28 1.14
CA ALA A 19 -32.72 -14.45 1.48
C ALA A 19 -31.74 -13.83 0.46
N ILE A 20 -32.15 -13.69 -0.81
CA ILE A 20 -31.31 -13.09 -1.86
C ILE A 20 -31.28 -11.54 -1.78
N MET A 21 -32.24 -10.92 -1.10
CA MET A 21 -32.28 -9.45 -0.91
C MET A 21 -31.31 -8.91 0.17
N ILE A 22 -30.72 -9.76 1.01
CA ILE A 22 -29.98 -9.30 2.22
C ILE A 22 -28.46 -9.13 1.98
N ALA A 23 -27.90 -9.60 0.86
CA ALA A 23 -26.43 -9.70 0.73
C ALA A 23 -25.73 -8.69 -0.22
N THR A 24 -26.43 -7.71 -0.83
CA THR A 24 -25.79 -6.67 -1.66
C THR A 24 -26.45 -5.30 -1.56
N ALA A 25 -26.73 -4.83 -0.34
CA ALA A 25 -26.98 -3.40 -0.15
C ALA A 25 -25.62 -2.71 0.05
N VAL A 26 -24.98 -2.29 -1.04
CA VAL A 26 -24.14 -1.08 -0.95
C VAL A 26 -25.13 -0.01 -0.53
N GLU A 27 -25.12 0.41 0.74
CA GLU A 27 -26.01 1.47 1.21
C GLU A 27 -25.69 2.72 0.39
N SER A 28 -26.50 2.96 -0.63
CA SER A 28 -26.41 4.15 -1.45
C SER A 28 -26.65 5.35 -0.54
N CYS A 29 -25.67 6.23 -0.42
CA CYS A 29 -25.81 7.44 0.36
C CYS A 29 -27.03 8.24 -0.12
N PRO A 30 -27.95 8.63 0.79
CA PRO A 30 -29.09 9.46 0.41
C PRO A 30 -28.59 10.79 -0.18
N THR A 31 -29.37 11.36 -1.10
CA THR A 31 -29.03 12.66 -1.70
C THR A 31 -28.91 13.72 -0.60
N PRO A 32 -27.81 14.50 -0.56
CA PRO A 32 -27.62 15.54 0.43
C PRO A 32 -28.80 16.53 0.48
N PRO A 33 -29.38 16.82 1.65
CA PRO A 33 -30.39 17.86 1.78
C PRO A 33 -29.79 19.24 1.44
N ALA A 34 -30.59 20.10 0.80
CA ALA A 34 -30.17 21.45 0.45
C ALA A 34 -29.97 22.30 1.72
N VAL A 35 -28.80 22.92 1.86
CA VAL A 35 -28.49 23.84 2.96
C VAL A 35 -28.45 25.26 2.42
N LEU A 36 -29.30 26.13 2.99
CA LEU A 36 -29.35 27.55 2.64
C LEU A 36 -28.21 28.31 3.34
N HIS A 37 -27.67 29.31 2.65
CA HIS A 37 -26.59 30.16 3.16
C HIS A 37 -26.96 30.87 4.48
N SER A 38 -28.21 31.34 4.62
CA SER A 38 -28.72 31.96 5.84
C SER A 38 -28.67 31.04 7.07
N VAL A 39 -28.78 29.72 6.86
CA VAL A 39 -28.70 28.73 7.93
C VAL A 39 -27.26 28.55 8.42
N ILE A 40 -26.29 28.63 7.51
CA ILE A 40 -24.86 28.61 7.87
C ILE A 40 -24.47 29.89 8.60
N ILE A 41 -24.95 31.06 8.15
CA ILE A 41 -24.74 32.34 8.84
C ILE A 41 -25.26 32.26 10.28
N ALA A 42 -26.47 31.73 10.47
CA ALA A 42 -27.07 31.57 11.79
C ALA A 42 -26.30 30.56 12.67
N ALA A 43 -25.78 29.47 12.09
CA ALA A 43 -24.95 28.51 12.82
C ALA A 43 -23.62 29.16 13.27
N CYS A 44 -22.95 29.87 12.37
CA CYS A 44 -21.63 30.46 12.62
C CYS A 44 -21.64 31.73 13.48
N SER A 45 -22.82 32.25 13.84
CA SER A 45 -22.95 33.37 14.78
C SER A 45 -23.13 32.93 16.24
N THR A 46 -23.28 31.63 16.50
CA THR A 46 -23.47 31.07 17.84
C THR A 46 -22.15 30.53 18.42
N GLU A 47 -21.90 30.76 19.70
CA GLU A 47 -20.83 30.08 20.43
C GLU A 47 -21.32 28.71 20.93
N PRO A 48 -20.53 27.63 20.82
CA PRO A 48 -19.12 27.56 20.41
C PRO A 48 -18.88 27.41 18.88
N ALA A 49 -19.95 27.28 18.09
CA ALA A 49 -19.87 26.96 16.65
C ALA A 49 -19.10 27.99 15.82
N ARG A 50 -19.00 29.25 16.28
CA ARG A 50 -18.19 30.28 15.63
C ARG A 50 -16.72 29.89 15.44
N SER A 51 -16.18 29.10 16.36
CA SER A 51 -14.80 28.59 16.30
C SER A 51 -14.65 27.30 15.50
N ALA A 52 -15.76 26.72 15.02
CA ALA A 52 -15.76 25.42 14.36
C ALA A 52 -15.09 25.47 12.97
N ILE A 53 -14.51 24.35 12.55
CA ILE A 53 -13.79 24.20 11.26
C ILE A 53 -14.66 24.67 10.09
N GLY A 54 -15.91 24.22 10.05
CA GLY A 54 -16.84 24.60 8.98
C GLY A 54 -17.11 26.11 8.93
N CYS A 55 -17.13 26.81 10.07
CA CYS A 55 -17.32 28.26 10.12
C CYS A 55 -16.07 29.04 9.71
N SER A 56 -14.89 28.51 9.98
CA SER A 56 -13.64 29.04 9.41
C SER A 56 -13.60 28.87 7.90
N MET A 57 -13.93 27.67 7.38
CA MET A 57 -14.06 27.43 5.94
C MET A 57 -15.06 28.39 5.29
N TYR A 58 -16.21 28.60 5.91
CA TYR A 58 -17.23 29.54 5.44
C TYR A 58 -16.72 30.98 5.33
N ARG A 59 -15.99 31.47 6.35
CA ARG A 59 -15.38 32.81 6.34
C ARG A 59 -14.38 32.94 5.20
N PHE A 60 -13.48 31.97 5.04
CA PHE A 60 -12.52 32.00 3.95
C PHE A 60 -13.16 31.95 2.56
N CYS A 61 -14.26 31.19 2.40
CA CYS A 61 -15.01 31.16 1.16
C CYS A 61 -15.68 32.50 0.80
N GLY A 62 -15.94 33.36 1.80
CA GLY A 62 -16.46 34.71 1.62
C GLY A 62 -15.39 35.80 1.51
N ASP A 63 -14.12 35.46 1.72
CA ASP A 63 -13.02 36.42 1.71
C ASP A 63 -12.48 36.64 0.30
N GLY A 64 -12.96 37.70 -0.35
CA GLY A 64 -12.52 38.10 -1.68
C GLY A 64 -11.07 38.59 -1.76
N THR A 65 -10.36 38.72 -0.63
CA THR A 65 -8.94 39.11 -0.60
C THR A 65 -7.98 37.94 -0.75
N LEU A 66 -8.47 36.70 -0.64
CA LEU A 66 -7.69 35.48 -0.82
C LEU A 66 -7.33 35.26 -2.30
N GLN A 67 -6.03 35.22 -2.62
CA GLN A 67 -5.52 34.83 -3.94
C GLN A 67 -4.58 33.63 -3.85
N PRO A 68 -4.89 32.50 -4.52
CA PRO A 68 -6.16 32.21 -5.22
C PRO A 68 -7.34 32.05 -4.23
N ALA A 69 -8.59 32.17 -4.71
CA ALA A 69 -9.75 31.86 -3.86
C ALA A 69 -9.76 30.37 -3.47
N ILE A 70 -10.38 30.03 -2.33
CA ILE A 70 -10.62 28.62 -1.97
C ILE A 70 -11.41 27.93 -3.09
N PHE A 71 -11.08 26.67 -3.39
CA PHE A 71 -11.75 25.91 -4.42
C PHE A 71 -13.28 25.93 -4.23
N PRO A 72 -14.08 26.28 -5.26
CA PRO A 72 -15.54 26.39 -5.13
C PRO A 72 -16.20 25.11 -4.60
N GLN A 73 -15.58 23.94 -4.82
CA GLN A 73 -16.07 22.66 -4.32
C GLN A 73 -16.04 22.58 -2.79
N LEU A 74 -15.02 23.14 -2.13
CA LEU A 74 -14.96 23.21 -0.65
C LEU A 74 -15.94 24.24 -0.09
N CYS A 75 -16.30 25.25 -0.90
CA CYS A 75 -17.21 26.32 -0.53
C CYS A 75 -18.70 26.02 -0.75
N THR A 76 -19.06 24.77 -1.08
CA THR A 76 -20.46 24.38 -1.15
C THR A 76 -21.08 24.42 0.25
N THR A 77 -22.34 24.86 0.34
CA THR A 77 -23.06 24.93 1.62
C THR A 77 -23.18 23.56 2.27
N TRP A 78 -23.24 22.48 1.48
CA TRP A 78 -23.20 21.10 1.97
C TRP A 78 -21.88 20.74 2.66
N ASN A 79 -20.73 21.04 2.04
CA ASN A 79 -19.43 20.69 2.61
C ASN A 79 -19.14 21.45 3.91
N ILE A 80 -19.55 22.71 3.95
CA ILE A 80 -19.44 23.55 5.15
C ILE A 80 -20.34 22.99 6.27
N ALA A 81 -21.59 22.67 5.95
CA ALA A 81 -22.55 22.21 6.94
C ALA A 81 -22.28 20.78 7.43
N SER A 82 -21.80 19.89 6.55
CA SER A 82 -21.39 18.54 6.93
C SER A 82 -20.11 18.54 7.78
N SER A 83 -19.16 19.46 7.51
CA SER A 83 -18.00 19.69 8.37
C SER A 83 -18.42 20.10 9.79
N LEU A 84 -19.34 21.07 9.93
CA LEU A 84 -19.90 21.47 11.24
C LEU A 84 -20.56 20.31 12.00
N CYS A 85 -21.21 19.41 11.28
CA CYS A 85 -21.93 18.29 11.87
C CYS A 85 -21.10 17.02 12.04
N ASN A 86 -19.84 17.06 11.62
CA ASN A 86 -18.85 16.02 11.89
C ASN A 86 -17.81 16.46 12.94
N ASP A 87 -17.98 17.66 13.51
CA ASP A 87 -17.07 18.29 14.47
C ASP A 87 -17.24 17.72 15.91
N ASP A 88 -16.63 18.38 16.90
CA ASP A 88 -16.73 18.04 18.31
C ASP A 88 -18.18 17.99 18.81
N ALA A 89 -18.46 17.08 19.76
CA ALA A 89 -19.81 16.82 20.23
C ALA A 89 -20.52 18.07 20.81
N ASN A 90 -19.79 18.96 21.48
CA ASN A 90 -20.32 20.22 22.00
C ASN A 90 -20.74 21.18 20.87
N ILE A 91 -19.97 21.27 19.79
CA ILE A 91 -20.30 22.06 18.59
C ILE A 91 -21.54 21.45 17.91
N VAL A 92 -21.52 20.15 17.64
CA VAL A 92 -22.63 19.44 16.99
C VAL A 92 -23.93 19.61 17.78
N SER A 93 -23.89 19.44 19.11
CA SER A 93 -25.07 19.53 19.97
C SER A 93 -25.65 20.94 20.08
N SER A 94 -24.83 21.97 19.87
CA SER A 94 -25.26 23.38 19.87
C SER A 94 -26.02 23.78 18.60
N LEU A 95 -25.94 22.96 17.55
CA LEU A 95 -26.46 23.26 16.23
C LEU A 95 -27.70 22.42 15.90
N ALA A 96 -28.88 23.04 15.95
CA ALA A 96 -30.13 22.42 15.48
C ALA A 96 -30.05 21.94 14.01
N LEU A 97 -29.16 22.55 13.22
CA LEU A 97 -28.82 22.17 11.85
C LEU A 97 -28.39 20.70 11.72
N CYS A 98 -27.65 20.16 12.69
CA CYS A 98 -27.11 18.80 12.57
C CYS A 98 -28.18 17.72 12.65
N ASN A 99 -29.26 17.95 13.40
CA ASN A 99 -30.41 17.04 13.43
C ASN A 99 -31.11 16.99 12.07
N GLN A 100 -31.22 18.13 11.38
CA GLN A 100 -31.84 18.19 10.05
C GLN A 100 -30.97 17.52 8.98
N LEU A 101 -29.65 17.69 9.08
CA LEU A 101 -28.70 17.08 8.14
C LEU A 101 -28.60 15.57 8.30
N ARG A 102 -28.70 15.06 9.54
CA ARG A 102 -28.60 13.63 9.83
C ARG A 102 -29.90 12.87 9.64
N ALA A 103 -31.05 13.55 9.62
CA ALA A 103 -32.37 12.92 9.48
C ALA A 103 -32.54 11.96 8.29
N PRO A 104 -31.93 12.19 7.10
CA PRO A 104 -32.01 11.26 5.98
C PRO A 104 -31.20 9.97 6.14
N TYR A 105 -30.31 9.90 7.14
CA TYR A 105 -29.37 8.81 7.33
C TYR A 105 -29.87 7.88 8.45
N THR A 106 -29.58 6.58 8.34
CA THR A 106 -29.98 5.54 9.29
C THR A 106 -29.24 5.64 10.63
N GLY A 107 -28.15 6.41 10.68
CA GLY A 107 -27.41 6.74 11.90
C GLY A 107 -26.13 7.52 11.62
N ASP A 108 -25.44 7.90 12.70
CA ASP A 108 -24.20 8.69 12.63
C ASP A 108 -23.08 7.99 11.83
N ALA A 109 -23.02 6.65 11.89
CA ALA A 109 -22.04 5.89 11.13
C ALA A 109 -22.27 6.01 9.62
N GLN A 110 -23.52 5.90 9.16
CA GLN A 110 -23.88 6.04 7.75
C GLN A 110 -23.67 7.49 7.28
N PHE A 111 -24.06 8.47 8.11
CA PHE A 111 -23.79 9.87 7.84
C PHE A 111 -22.30 10.10 7.59
N ARG A 112 -21.43 9.64 8.51
CA ARG A 112 -19.97 9.77 8.40
C ARG A 112 -19.36 9.04 7.20
N SER A 113 -19.82 7.83 6.88
CA SER A 113 -19.33 7.08 5.71
C SER A 113 -19.72 7.74 4.38
N CYS A 114 -20.76 8.57 4.39
CA CYS A 114 -21.24 9.31 3.23
C CYS A 114 -20.64 10.71 3.10
N LEU A 115 -19.84 11.16 4.08
CA LEU A 115 -19.12 12.41 3.96
C LEU A 115 -17.88 12.25 3.08
N PRO A 116 -17.47 13.31 2.36
CA PRO A 116 -16.14 13.39 1.80
C PRO A 116 -15.10 13.11 2.91
N PRO A 117 -13.99 12.42 2.62
CA PRO A 117 -12.95 12.16 3.60
C PRO A 117 -12.27 13.48 3.99
N TYR A 118 -12.80 14.15 5.02
CA TYR A 118 -12.15 15.31 5.62
C TYR A 118 -11.06 14.80 6.56
N PRO A 119 -9.78 15.12 6.31
CA PRO A 119 -8.68 14.73 7.19
C PRO A 119 -8.75 15.42 8.56
N ILE A 120 -9.57 16.49 8.67
CA ILE A 120 -9.76 17.24 9.90
C ILE A 120 -11.25 17.29 10.24
N ASN A 121 -11.61 16.69 11.38
CA ASN A 121 -12.99 16.50 11.82
C ASN A 121 -13.21 16.93 13.29
N SER A 122 -12.28 17.67 13.88
CA SER A 122 -12.38 18.10 15.28
C SER A 122 -11.68 19.44 15.49
N THR A 123 -12.46 20.44 15.88
CA THR A 123 -11.99 21.80 16.20
C THR A 123 -11.05 21.78 17.39
N SER A 124 -11.35 20.98 18.42
CA SER A 124 -10.50 20.80 19.59
C SER A 124 -9.19 20.12 19.24
N ALA A 125 -9.18 19.17 18.30
CA ALA A 125 -7.94 18.58 17.79
C ALA A 125 -7.08 19.60 17.04
N ILE A 126 -7.67 20.45 16.19
CA ILE A 126 -6.93 21.56 15.54
C ILE A 126 -6.36 22.52 16.59
N LYS A 127 -7.19 22.93 17.56
CA LYS A 127 -6.77 23.85 18.61
C LYS A 127 -5.60 23.26 19.40
N ALA A 128 -5.69 22.00 19.81
CA ALA A 128 -4.62 21.31 20.52
C ALA A 128 -3.33 21.23 19.69
N LEU A 129 -3.45 20.94 18.39
CA LEU A 129 -2.33 20.87 17.47
C LEU A 129 -1.65 22.23 17.29
N HIS A 130 -2.42 23.31 17.16
CA HIS A 130 -1.92 24.68 17.07
C HIS A 130 -1.22 25.11 18.35
N LEU A 131 -1.83 24.85 19.51
CA LEU A 131 -1.25 25.22 20.80
C LEU A 131 0.05 24.47 21.07
N HIS A 132 0.10 23.16 20.77
CA HIS A 132 1.35 22.41 20.83
C HIS A 132 2.44 23.01 19.93
N ALA A 133 2.08 23.42 18.71
CA ALA A 133 3.02 24.09 17.80
C ALA A 133 3.49 25.46 18.33
N CYS A 134 2.64 26.19 19.05
CA CYS A 134 3.01 27.43 19.73
C CYS A 134 3.96 27.20 20.91
N ASP A 135 3.67 26.18 21.73
CA ASP A 135 4.47 25.84 22.91
C ASP A 135 5.88 25.38 22.52
N GLU A 136 6.02 24.61 21.44
CA GLU A 136 7.33 24.20 20.91
C GLU A 136 8.19 25.37 20.42
N MET A 137 7.56 26.50 20.10
CA MET A 137 8.23 27.72 19.66
C MET A 137 8.51 28.70 20.81
N GLU A 138 7.99 28.45 22.01
CA GLU A 138 8.25 29.27 23.18
C GLU A 138 9.73 29.16 23.59
N GLY A 139 10.43 30.30 23.58
CA GLY A 139 11.88 30.37 23.88
C GLY A 139 12.80 30.36 22.66
N TYR A 140 12.26 30.27 21.46
CA TYR A 140 13.04 30.44 20.24
C TYR A 140 13.38 31.94 20.00
N PRO A 141 14.65 32.32 19.75
CA PRO A 141 15.02 33.70 19.46
C PRO A 141 14.54 34.10 18.04
N GLY A 142 13.30 34.58 17.95
CA GLY A 142 12.65 35.03 16.73
C GLY A 142 11.24 35.58 16.99
N ASP A 143 10.59 36.08 15.95
CA ASP A 143 9.17 36.45 16.05
C ASP A 143 8.33 35.19 16.36
N PRO A 144 7.34 35.28 17.26
CA PRO A 144 6.48 34.14 17.58
C PRO A 144 5.75 33.66 16.32
N MET A 145 5.45 32.36 16.26
CA MET A 145 4.70 31.80 15.15
C MET A 145 3.37 32.55 14.98
N ALA A 146 3.08 32.96 13.74
CA ALA A 146 1.85 33.70 13.44
C ALA A 146 0.62 32.90 13.88
N GLY A 147 -0.31 33.55 14.59
CA GLY A 147 -1.51 32.88 15.11
C GLY A 147 -1.39 32.42 16.56
N CYS A 148 -0.20 32.35 17.16
CA CYS A 148 -0.02 32.02 18.58
C CYS A 148 -0.46 33.14 19.53
N ASP A 149 -0.48 34.37 19.04
CA ASP A 149 -1.00 35.55 19.74
C ASP A 149 -2.53 35.61 19.76
N THR A 150 -3.18 35.01 18.76
CA THR A 150 -4.64 35.02 18.59
C THR A 150 -5.33 33.75 19.05
N CYS A 151 -4.59 32.65 19.20
CA CYS A 151 -5.09 31.37 19.70
C CYS A 151 -4.27 30.88 20.89
N THR A 152 -4.93 30.86 22.05
CA THR A 152 -4.41 30.45 23.36
C THR A 152 -5.29 29.34 23.96
N ASP A 153 -4.84 28.73 25.05
CA ASP A 153 -5.65 27.78 25.83
C ASP A 153 -7.02 28.39 26.21
N VAL A 154 -7.04 29.68 26.53
CA VAL A 154 -8.23 30.40 27.01
C VAL A 154 -9.12 30.85 25.86
N SER A 155 -8.55 31.33 24.76
CA SER A 155 -9.29 31.91 23.64
C SER A 155 -8.65 31.55 22.31
N CYS A 156 -9.42 30.91 21.44
CA CYS A 156 -9.00 30.60 20.07
C CYS A 156 -10.20 30.78 19.13
N PRO A 157 -10.47 32.02 18.67
CA PRO A 157 -11.68 32.34 17.89
C PRO A 157 -11.72 31.69 16.50
N ASP A 158 -10.56 31.30 15.96
CA ASP A 158 -10.44 30.62 14.67
C ASP A 158 -9.21 29.68 14.66
N PRO A 159 -9.33 28.46 15.23
CA PRO A 159 -8.24 27.51 15.31
C PRO A 159 -7.65 27.13 13.94
N LEU A 160 -8.49 27.05 12.91
CA LEU A 160 -8.04 26.72 11.56
C LEU A 160 -7.23 27.86 10.93
N ALA A 161 -7.67 29.11 11.10
CA ALA A 161 -6.91 30.27 10.62
C ALA A 161 -5.59 30.44 11.37
N SER A 162 -5.59 30.26 12.69
CA SER A 162 -4.37 30.34 13.50
C SER A 162 -3.38 29.24 13.10
N LEU A 163 -3.84 27.99 12.93
CA LEU A 163 -2.98 26.90 12.45
C LEU A 163 -2.45 27.16 11.04
N SER A 164 -3.30 27.65 10.13
CA SER A 164 -2.90 28.01 8.77
C SER A 164 -1.83 29.11 8.76
N ALA A 165 -2.01 30.17 9.55
CA ALA A 165 -1.03 31.24 9.68
C ALA A 165 0.32 30.72 10.20
N GLY A 166 0.30 29.85 11.20
CA GLY A 166 1.51 29.27 11.78
C GLY A 166 2.27 28.38 10.80
N CYS A 167 1.55 27.46 10.16
CA CYS A 167 2.12 26.52 9.19
C CYS A 167 2.62 27.18 7.91
N ILE A 168 2.05 28.31 7.50
CA ILE A 168 2.57 29.11 6.37
C ILE A 168 3.92 29.75 6.74
N GLY A 169 4.07 30.23 7.98
CA GLY A 169 5.30 30.88 8.43
C GLY A 169 6.45 29.91 8.62
N MET A 170 6.16 28.72 9.15
CA MET A 170 7.16 27.70 9.49
C MET A 170 6.55 26.30 9.27
N PRO A 171 6.91 25.57 8.19
CA PRO A 171 6.37 24.24 7.95
C PRO A 171 6.94 23.26 8.98
N MET A 172 6.09 22.78 9.88
CA MET A 172 6.44 21.80 10.90
C MET A 172 5.69 20.48 10.68
N GLY A 173 6.12 19.38 11.31
CA GLY A 173 5.46 18.08 11.16
C GLY A 173 3.98 18.09 11.59
N GLN A 174 3.64 18.98 12.51
CA GLN A 174 2.29 19.25 13.02
C GLN A 174 1.37 19.86 11.93
N CYS A 175 1.91 20.28 10.79
CA CYS A 175 1.15 20.81 9.66
C CYS A 175 0.60 19.74 8.70
N GLU A 176 0.83 18.43 8.96
CA GLU A 176 0.40 17.33 8.07
C GLU A 176 -1.13 17.32 7.82
N GLY A 177 -1.93 17.63 8.86
CA GLY A 177 -3.39 17.75 8.73
C GLY A 177 -3.80 18.92 7.83
N LEU A 178 -3.08 20.04 7.90
CA LEU A 178 -3.29 21.19 7.01
C LEU A 178 -2.85 20.85 5.58
N ASP A 179 -1.71 20.18 5.40
CA ASP A 179 -1.21 19.72 4.09
C ASP A 179 -2.22 18.81 3.37
N ALA A 180 -2.89 17.91 4.10
CA ALA A 180 -3.97 17.09 3.55
C ALA A 180 -5.18 17.93 3.10
N LEU A 181 -5.52 19.00 3.84
CA LEU A 181 -6.55 19.96 3.44
C LEU A 181 -6.13 20.76 2.19
N CYS A 182 -4.86 21.11 2.06
CA CYS A 182 -4.30 21.76 0.87
C CYS A 182 -4.47 20.88 -0.38
N ALA A 183 -4.20 19.57 -0.24
CA ALA A 183 -4.31 18.60 -1.32
C ALA A 183 -5.76 18.46 -1.83
N LEU A 184 -6.76 18.77 -0.99
CA LEU A 184 -8.18 18.79 -1.35
C LEU A 184 -8.63 20.13 -1.99
N GLY A 185 -7.69 21.02 -2.34
CA GLY A 185 -7.97 22.27 -3.05
C GLY A 185 -7.98 23.52 -2.17
N ALA A 186 -7.63 23.43 -0.88
CA ALA A 186 -7.50 24.59 -0.01
C ALA A 186 -6.12 25.28 -0.12
N SER A 187 -5.53 25.35 -1.32
CA SER A 187 -4.14 25.77 -1.55
C SER A 187 -3.81 27.17 -1.01
N VAL A 188 -4.79 28.07 -0.90
CA VAL A 188 -4.61 29.40 -0.32
C VAL A 188 -4.34 29.37 1.19
N LEU A 189 -4.83 28.36 1.91
CA LEU A 189 -4.54 28.16 3.33
C LEU A 189 -3.10 27.68 3.57
N CYS A 190 -2.35 27.41 2.50
CA CYS A 190 -1.08 26.70 2.57
C CYS A 190 0.05 27.41 1.84
N LYS A 191 -0.26 28.46 1.07
CA LYS A 191 0.67 29.34 0.32
C LYS A 191 1.81 28.62 -0.45
N LYS A 192 1.69 27.33 -0.74
CA LYS A 192 2.75 26.48 -1.33
C LYS A 192 3.09 26.81 -2.81
N ASN A 193 2.47 27.83 -3.44
CA ASN A 193 2.66 28.18 -4.86
C ASN A 193 2.77 29.70 -5.15
N LEU A 194 3.26 30.53 -4.21
CA LEU A 194 3.34 32.00 -4.37
C LEU A 194 4.79 32.53 -4.40
N GLU A 195 5.69 31.86 -5.11
CA GLU A 195 7.07 32.34 -5.29
C GLU A 195 7.21 33.60 -6.20
N ASP A 196 6.12 34.14 -6.76
CA ASP A 196 6.16 35.27 -7.71
C ASP A 196 5.66 36.64 -7.17
N ALA A 197 5.61 36.87 -5.85
CA ALA A 197 5.33 38.20 -5.33
C ALA A 197 6.60 39.08 -5.26
N PRO A 198 6.58 40.35 -5.74
CA PRO A 198 7.77 41.21 -5.73
C PRO A 198 8.26 41.49 -4.29
N MET A 199 9.59 41.41 -4.11
CA MET A 199 10.28 41.63 -2.84
C MET A 199 9.91 42.97 -2.19
N ARG A 200 9.68 42.93 -0.87
CA ARG A 200 9.57 44.13 -0.03
C ARG A 200 10.94 44.85 0.02
N PRO A 201 11.01 46.18 -0.12
CA PRO A 201 12.29 46.89 -0.15
C PRO A 201 13.02 46.81 1.21
N PRO A 202 14.35 46.67 1.21
CA PRO A 202 15.14 46.58 2.43
C PRO A 202 15.21 47.93 3.17
N SER A 203 15.23 47.86 4.50
CA SER A 203 15.55 49.02 5.35
C SER A 203 17.07 49.32 5.32
N PRO A 204 17.47 50.59 5.44
CA PRO A 204 18.87 51.00 5.28
C PRO A 204 19.76 50.55 6.45
N PRO A 205 21.05 50.24 6.20
CA PRO A 205 21.98 49.82 7.24
C PRO A 205 22.52 51.02 8.04
N PRO A 206 22.85 50.86 9.34
CA PRO A 206 23.58 51.86 10.09
C PRO A 206 25.07 51.83 9.75
N ASP A 207 25.64 53.03 9.57
CA ASP A 207 27.05 53.31 9.33
C ASP A 207 27.97 52.75 10.42
N GLN A 208 29.07 52.10 10.02
CA GLN A 208 30.25 51.96 10.87
C GLN A 208 31.56 52.29 10.14
N ALA A 209 32.40 52.97 10.91
CA ALA A 209 33.64 53.66 10.57
C ALA A 209 34.84 52.72 10.32
N PRO A 210 35.94 53.22 9.72
CA PRO A 210 37.04 52.40 9.25
C PRO A 210 38.06 52.13 10.36
N ILE A 211 38.59 50.90 10.43
CA ILE A 211 39.73 50.59 11.30
C ILE A 211 40.84 49.89 10.52
N SER A 212 42.06 50.35 10.83
CA SER A 212 43.35 50.04 10.24
C SER A 212 43.82 48.60 10.34
N ALA A 213 44.70 48.27 9.40
CA ALA A 213 45.41 47.02 9.22
C ALA A 213 46.21 46.56 10.45
N MET A 214 45.96 45.30 10.85
CA MET A 214 46.84 44.49 11.70
C MET A 214 46.92 43.05 11.18
N LYS A 215 48.08 42.45 11.45
CA LYS A 215 48.53 41.04 11.32
C LYS A 215 47.40 39.99 11.18
N PRO A 216 47.56 38.95 10.31
CA PRO A 216 46.49 38.00 9.97
C PRO A 216 45.82 37.43 11.23
N PRO A 217 44.54 37.74 11.50
CA PRO A 217 43.81 37.18 12.62
C PRO A 217 43.59 35.68 12.37
N ALA A 218 43.61 34.89 13.44
CA ALA A 218 43.08 33.54 13.42
C ALA A 218 41.66 33.61 12.82
N MET A 219 41.40 32.79 11.79
CA MET A 219 40.09 32.75 11.14
C MET A 219 39.01 32.55 12.19
N THR A 220 38.04 33.47 12.24
CA THR A 220 36.90 33.34 13.14
C THR A 220 35.91 32.36 12.51
N SER A 221 35.42 31.40 13.30
CA SER A 221 34.48 30.36 12.85
C SER A 221 33.21 30.93 12.19
N ALA A 222 32.85 32.18 12.52
CA ALA A 222 31.68 32.87 11.99
C ALA A 222 31.71 33.01 10.47
N THR A 223 32.88 33.28 9.86
CA THR A 223 32.96 33.55 8.41
C THR A 223 32.58 32.33 7.57
N CYS A 224 33.02 31.13 7.97
CA CYS A 224 32.73 29.90 7.21
C CYS A 224 31.31 29.39 7.42
N MET A 225 30.68 29.75 8.52
CA MET A 225 29.28 29.42 8.79
C MET A 225 28.32 30.32 7.98
N THR A 226 28.74 31.53 7.61
CA THR A 226 27.96 32.43 6.75
C THR A 226 28.30 32.30 5.27
N ASP A 227 29.57 32.05 4.94
CA ASP A 227 30.04 31.87 3.56
C ASP A 227 31.07 30.73 3.46
N SER A 228 30.55 29.51 3.37
CA SER A 228 31.35 28.31 3.16
C SER A 228 31.96 28.17 1.76
N SER A 229 31.68 29.08 0.83
CA SER A 229 32.26 29.08 -0.52
C SER A 229 33.60 29.82 -0.60
N SER A 230 33.93 30.60 0.43
CA SER A 230 35.21 31.28 0.53
C SER A 230 36.36 30.27 0.61
N MET A 231 37.39 30.42 -0.24
CA MET A 231 38.57 29.54 -0.25
C MET A 231 39.26 29.44 1.12
N LEU A 232 39.08 30.43 2.01
CA LEU A 232 39.59 30.41 3.38
C LEU A 232 38.98 29.26 4.21
N CYS A 233 37.80 28.79 3.85
CA CYS A 233 37.08 27.73 4.56
C CYS A 233 37.49 26.31 4.18
N THR A 234 38.46 26.15 3.26
CA THR A 234 38.90 24.83 2.79
C THR A 234 39.33 23.92 3.95
N SER A 235 40.07 24.48 4.91
CA SER A 235 40.56 23.77 6.11
C SER A 235 39.71 24.00 7.36
N TYR A 236 38.53 24.61 7.23
CA TYR A 236 37.63 24.75 8.37
C TYR A 236 37.05 23.38 8.73
N GLU A 237 37.01 23.07 10.02
CA GLU A 237 36.33 21.90 10.56
C GLU A 237 35.23 22.36 11.50
N TYR A 238 34.03 21.82 11.31
CA TYR A 238 32.93 22.05 12.23
C TYR A 238 33.25 21.37 13.57
N PRO A 239 33.27 22.13 14.69
CA PRO A 239 33.69 21.58 15.97
C PRO A 239 32.86 20.37 16.40
N LEU A 240 33.53 19.33 16.88
CA LEU A 240 32.89 18.07 17.30
C LEU A 240 31.82 18.28 18.38
N ASP A 241 32.04 19.21 19.31
CA ASP A 241 31.06 19.54 20.36
C ASP A 241 29.77 20.10 19.76
N ASN A 242 29.87 20.93 18.72
CA ASN A 242 28.71 21.47 18.02
C ASN A 242 27.97 20.36 17.26
N ILE A 243 28.69 19.49 16.54
CA ILE A 243 28.10 18.33 15.85
C ILE A 243 27.34 17.45 16.85
N THR A 244 27.94 17.19 18.02
CA THR A 244 27.34 16.35 19.06
C THR A 244 26.09 17.00 19.67
N SER A 245 26.14 18.32 19.89
CA SER A 245 25.00 19.11 20.37
C SER A 245 23.85 19.12 19.36
N ASP A 246 24.15 19.35 18.08
CA ASP A 246 23.17 19.35 16.99
C ASP A 246 22.51 17.97 16.85
N LEU A 247 23.31 16.90 16.83
CA LEU A 247 22.79 15.53 16.82
C LEU A 247 21.90 15.25 18.05
N ALA A 248 22.32 15.65 19.25
CA ALA A 248 21.54 15.47 20.48
C ALA A 248 20.19 16.18 20.41
N SER A 249 20.18 17.44 19.94
CA SER A 249 18.96 18.21 19.73
C SER A 249 18.03 17.53 18.72
N LEU A 250 18.54 17.24 17.51
CA LEU A 250 17.77 16.62 16.42
C LEU A 250 17.15 15.28 16.84
N CYS A 251 17.95 14.38 17.42
CA CYS A 251 17.47 13.06 17.80
C CYS A 251 16.62 13.03 19.07
N THR A 252 16.61 14.11 19.87
CA THR A 252 15.65 14.25 20.97
C THR A 252 14.30 14.70 20.43
N SER A 253 14.28 15.64 19.49
CA SER A 253 13.04 16.12 18.86
C SER A 253 12.36 15.05 18.01
N MET A 254 13.12 14.25 17.24
CA MET A 254 12.57 13.27 16.29
C MET A 254 13.37 11.96 16.33
N THR A 255 13.18 11.20 17.41
CA THR A 255 13.87 9.93 17.67
C THR A 255 13.72 8.88 16.54
N TYR A 256 12.68 8.97 15.73
CA TYR A 256 12.33 8.00 14.68
C TYR A 256 12.99 8.24 13.32
N MET A 257 13.79 9.30 13.16
CA MET A 257 14.50 9.56 11.91
C MET A 257 15.50 8.43 11.62
N PRO A 258 15.61 7.97 10.35
CA PRO A 258 16.57 6.94 9.96
C PRO A 258 18.01 7.22 10.44
N GLY A 259 18.49 8.46 10.32
CA GLY A 259 19.82 8.84 10.82
C GLY A 259 19.96 8.74 12.35
N CYS A 260 18.90 9.00 13.12
CA CYS A 260 18.89 8.88 14.57
C CYS A 260 18.87 7.42 15.04
N THR A 261 18.17 6.55 14.32
CA THR A 261 18.22 5.10 14.56
C THR A 261 19.63 4.55 14.33
N ILE A 262 20.31 4.96 13.26
CA ILE A 262 21.69 4.54 13.00
C ILE A 262 22.62 5.07 14.10
N ARG A 263 22.47 6.32 14.53
CA ARG A 263 23.22 6.86 15.67
C ARG A 263 23.03 6.02 16.94
N ALA A 264 21.80 5.62 17.25
CA ALA A 264 21.52 4.76 18.40
C ALA A 264 22.20 3.38 18.25
N ALA A 265 22.19 2.80 17.05
CA ALA A 265 22.87 1.54 16.75
C ALA A 265 24.40 1.66 16.86
N CYS A 266 24.98 2.79 16.43
CA CYS A 266 26.40 3.11 16.60
C CYS A 266 26.79 3.23 18.07
N GLN A 267 25.98 3.91 18.89
CA GLN A 267 26.19 4.02 20.33
C GLN A 267 26.11 2.66 21.05
N ALA A 268 25.29 1.75 20.53
CA ALA A 268 25.22 0.37 21.00
C ALA A 268 26.35 -0.54 20.49
N GLY A 269 27.21 -0.06 19.58
CA GLY A 269 28.26 -0.86 18.94
C GLY A 269 27.75 -1.87 17.91
N ASN A 270 26.49 -1.75 17.46
CA ASN A 270 25.89 -2.65 16.47
C ASN A 270 26.15 -2.21 15.01
N VAL A 271 26.56 -0.97 14.81
CA VAL A 271 27.04 -0.40 13.53
C VAL A 271 28.40 0.21 13.81
N THR A 272 29.33 0.12 12.86
CA THR A 272 30.72 0.58 13.01
C THR A 272 31.24 1.29 11.77
N GLY A 273 32.36 2.00 11.93
CA GLY A 273 33.09 2.67 10.85
C GLY A 273 32.53 4.04 10.49
N ASP A 274 32.60 4.40 9.21
CA ASP A 274 32.31 5.75 8.73
C ASP A 274 30.83 6.13 8.82
N PHE A 275 29.92 5.14 8.87
CA PHE A 275 28.50 5.33 9.22
C PHE A 275 28.31 5.97 10.60
N CYS A 276 29.24 5.72 11.53
CA CYS A 276 29.16 6.17 12.91
C CYS A 276 29.92 7.46 13.19
N ARG A 277 30.52 8.09 12.15
CA ARG A 277 31.16 9.38 12.34
C ARG A 277 30.10 10.45 12.63
N PRO A 278 30.30 11.30 13.66
CA PRO A 278 29.33 12.33 14.01
C PRO A 278 28.94 13.23 12.84
N MET A 279 29.90 13.62 11.99
CA MET A 279 29.61 14.44 10.81
C MET A 279 28.78 13.70 9.77
N THR A 280 29.06 12.43 9.50
CA THR A 280 28.25 11.57 8.62
C THR A 280 26.80 11.47 9.10
N LEU A 281 26.60 11.24 10.40
CA LEU A 281 25.27 11.15 10.99
C LEU A 281 24.51 12.49 10.91
N LEU A 282 25.20 13.61 11.16
CA LEU A 282 24.61 14.94 11.05
C LEU A 282 24.23 15.24 9.59
N ALA A 283 25.13 14.96 8.65
CA ALA A 283 24.90 15.10 7.23
C ALA A 283 23.66 14.31 6.78
N THR A 284 23.54 13.07 7.25
CA THR A 284 22.43 12.17 6.94
C THR A 284 21.10 12.74 7.42
N ILE A 285 21.02 13.19 8.66
CA ILE A 285 19.78 13.77 9.22
C ILE A 285 19.43 15.08 8.51
N CYS A 286 20.42 15.92 8.21
CA CYS A 286 20.19 17.23 7.63
C CYS A 286 19.95 17.24 6.13
N VAL A 287 20.34 16.19 5.40
CA VAL A 287 19.89 15.99 4.01
C VAL A 287 18.42 15.57 3.97
N ASP A 288 17.94 14.80 4.95
CA ASP A 288 16.54 14.41 5.09
C ASP A 288 15.64 15.60 5.48
N MET A 289 16.02 16.34 6.53
CA MET A 289 15.26 17.48 7.05
C MET A 289 16.11 18.74 7.25
N PRO A 290 16.46 19.46 6.17
CA PRO A 290 17.39 20.59 6.23
C PRO A 290 16.88 21.78 7.05
N SER A 291 15.57 21.92 7.24
CA SER A 291 14.95 23.05 7.95
C SER A 291 14.97 22.93 9.47
N MET A 292 15.42 21.80 10.03
CA MET A 292 15.47 21.59 11.48
C MET A 292 16.49 22.51 12.14
N GLY A 293 16.22 22.97 13.37
CA GLY A 293 17.08 23.91 14.09
C GLY A 293 18.54 23.46 14.19
N GLY A 294 18.77 22.18 14.53
CA GLY A 294 20.12 21.58 14.58
C GLY A 294 20.78 21.35 13.21
N CYS A 295 20.09 21.60 12.10
CA CYS A 295 20.65 21.45 10.75
C CYS A 295 21.10 22.76 10.11
N LYS A 296 20.75 23.91 10.69
CA LYS A 296 21.05 25.23 10.11
C LYS A 296 22.54 25.45 9.86
N SER A 297 23.34 25.13 10.87
CA SER A 297 24.80 25.20 10.82
C SER A 297 25.37 24.32 9.71
N TYR A 298 24.94 23.05 9.68
CA TYR A 298 25.36 22.09 8.67
C TYR A 298 24.96 22.55 7.26
N VAL A 299 23.71 22.96 7.03
CA VAL A 299 23.21 23.38 5.71
C VAL A 299 23.94 24.63 5.20
N ALA A 300 24.23 25.59 6.08
CA ALA A 300 25.01 26.76 5.71
C ALA A 300 26.47 26.40 5.37
N LEU A 301 27.05 25.47 6.15
CA LEU A 301 28.43 25.03 5.98
C LEU A 301 28.64 24.09 4.78
N CYS A 302 27.70 23.20 4.51
CA CYS A 302 27.81 22.10 3.55
C CYS A 302 26.86 22.23 2.35
N LYS A 303 26.53 23.48 1.96
CA LYS A 303 25.85 23.75 0.68
C LYS A 303 26.67 23.25 -0.52
N ASN A 304 26.03 23.04 -1.67
CA ASN A 304 26.68 22.51 -2.87
C ASN A 304 27.89 23.35 -3.38
N THR A 305 27.98 24.62 -3.00
CA THR A 305 29.11 25.51 -3.34
C THR A 305 30.20 25.58 -2.27
N SER A 306 30.10 24.78 -1.21
CA SER A 306 31.06 24.77 -0.12
C SER A 306 32.42 24.22 -0.55
N VAL A 307 33.48 24.88 -0.08
CA VAL A 307 34.87 24.40 -0.21
C VAL A 307 35.34 23.63 1.03
N VAL A 308 34.53 23.56 2.08
CA VAL A 308 34.87 22.92 3.36
C VAL A 308 35.13 21.43 3.14
N GLN A 309 36.38 20.99 3.36
CA GLN A 309 36.79 19.61 3.09
C GLN A 309 36.02 18.58 3.92
N GLN A 310 35.65 18.93 5.15
CA GLN A 310 34.88 18.06 6.06
C GLN A 310 33.53 17.63 5.45
N CYS A 311 32.83 18.52 4.73
CA CYS A 311 31.54 18.22 4.09
C CYS A 311 31.66 17.19 2.95
N ARG A 312 32.81 17.12 2.28
CA ARG A 312 33.08 16.13 1.21
C ARG A 312 33.61 14.81 1.76
N SER A 313 34.33 14.89 2.87
CA SER A 313 34.97 13.72 3.50
C SER A 313 33.97 12.88 4.28
N PHE A 314 32.86 13.47 4.73
CA PHE A 314 31.82 12.81 5.52
C PHE A 314 30.43 13.07 4.92
N PRO A 315 30.12 12.51 3.74
CA PRO A 315 28.82 12.67 3.11
C PRO A 315 27.71 11.99 3.94
N ALA A 316 26.45 12.29 3.61
CA ALA A 316 25.30 11.55 4.11
C ALA A 316 25.38 10.07 3.70
N ILE A 317 24.79 9.18 4.51
CA ILE A 317 24.78 7.73 4.24
C ILE A 317 24.08 7.47 2.89
N PRO A 318 24.78 6.91 1.88
CA PRO A 318 24.22 6.65 0.56
C PRO A 318 23.01 5.73 0.62
N GLY A 319 21.98 6.07 -0.16
CA GLY A 319 20.76 5.29 -0.28
C GLY A 319 19.88 5.22 0.96
N LEU A 320 20.27 5.80 2.10
CA LEU A 320 19.45 5.79 3.30
C LEU A 320 18.10 6.47 3.01
N PRO A 321 16.95 5.81 3.27
CA PRO A 321 15.68 6.43 3.01
C PRO A 321 15.49 7.67 3.87
N THR A 322 14.86 8.68 3.28
CA THR A 322 14.35 9.83 4.04
C THR A 322 13.31 9.36 5.06
N THR A 323 13.06 10.14 6.11
CA THR A 323 12.03 9.82 7.10
C THR A 323 10.67 9.62 6.43
N ALA A 324 10.35 10.42 5.41
CA ALA A 324 9.12 10.28 4.63
C ALA A 324 9.09 8.96 3.83
N GLN A 325 10.18 8.58 3.17
CA GLN A 325 10.30 7.32 2.45
C GLN A 325 10.20 6.11 3.39
N ALA A 326 10.87 6.15 4.54
CA ALA A 326 10.82 5.08 5.54
C ALA A 326 9.41 4.95 6.15
N LYS A 327 8.75 6.07 6.50
CA LYS A 327 7.35 6.09 6.96
C LYS A 327 6.42 5.47 5.91
N LEU A 328 6.55 5.87 4.65
CA LEU A 328 5.71 5.34 3.56
C LEU A 328 5.95 3.84 3.35
N ALA A 329 7.21 3.40 3.28
CA ALA A 329 7.57 2.00 3.09
C ALA A 329 7.02 1.11 4.22
N VAL A 330 7.14 1.54 5.47
CA VAL A 330 6.65 0.77 6.61
C VAL A 330 5.14 0.84 6.73
N VAL A 331 4.55 2.04 6.80
CA VAL A 331 3.14 2.19 7.16
C VAL A 331 2.21 1.86 5.99
N ALA A 332 2.52 2.36 4.79
CA ALA A 332 1.70 2.12 3.60
C ALA A 332 2.13 0.88 2.80
N GLY A 333 3.40 0.49 2.89
CA GLY A 333 3.90 -0.74 2.27
C GLY A 333 3.66 -1.94 3.17
N LEU A 334 4.49 -2.11 4.18
CA LEU A 334 4.57 -3.33 4.98
C LEU A 334 3.35 -3.54 5.89
N CYS A 335 2.89 -2.49 6.57
CA CYS A 335 1.83 -2.58 7.57
C CYS A 335 0.43 -2.53 6.98
N ALA A 336 0.25 -1.92 5.81
CA ALA A 336 -1.01 -1.96 5.07
C ALA A 336 -1.11 -3.15 4.10
N ALA A 337 -0.01 -3.88 3.86
CA ALA A 337 -0.03 -5.05 2.98
C ALA A 337 -1.02 -6.11 3.47
N ASN A 338 -1.70 -6.74 2.50
CA ASN A 338 -2.63 -7.83 2.76
C ASN A 338 -1.86 -9.02 3.36
N ARG A 339 -2.16 -9.34 4.63
CA ARG A 339 -1.48 -10.39 5.41
C ARG A 339 -1.53 -11.79 4.77
N THR A 340 -2.42 -12.00 3.79
CA THR A 340 -2.57 -13.26 3.07
C THR A 340 -1.40 -13.60 2.14
N ALA A 341 -0.57 -12.63 1.75
CA ALA A 341 0.60 -12.85 0.90
C ALA A 341 1.89 -13.18 1.68
N MET A 342 1.86 -13.17 3.02
CA MET A 342 3.04 -13.39 3.87
C MET A 342 3.09 -14.83 4.37
N THR A 343 4.30 -15.39 4.52
CA THR A 343 4.47 -16.64 5.25
C THR A 343 4.08 -16.44 6.72
N PRO A 344 3.65 -17.48 7.46
CA PRO A 344 3.25 -17.32 8.87
C PRO A 344 4.32 -16.68 9.76
N ALA A 345 5.60 -16.97 9.50
CA ALA A 345 6.73 -16.36 10.22
C ALA A 345 6.81 -14.84 9.97
N VAL A 346 6.72 -14.42 8.71
CA VAL A 346 6.71 -13.01 8.33
C VAL A 346 5.46 -12.32 8.85
N GLN A 347 4.29 -12.97 8.78
CA GLN A 347 3.04 -12.42 9.28
C GLN A 347 3.08 -12.13 10.79
N ASN A 348 3.67 -13.02 11.58
CA ASN A 348 3.83 -12.82 13.02
C ASN A 348 4.77 -11.62 13.31
N LEU A 349 5.93 -11.58 12.65
CA LEU A 349 6.88 -10.47 12.79
C LEU A 349 6.26 -9.13 12.38
N THR A 350 5.62 -9.07 11.21
CA THR A 350 4.91 -7.88 10.73
C THR A 350 3.83 -7.44 11.70
N THR A 351 3.08 -8.38 12.30
CA THR A 351 2.04 -8.03 13.28
C THR A 351 2.61 -7.35 14.52
N VAL A 352 3.71 -7.89 15.06
CA VAL A 352 4.38 -7.31 16.25
C VAL A 352 4.95 -5.93 15.92
N MET A 353 5.61 -5.79 14.78
CA MET A 353 6.29 -4.55 14.39
C MET A 353 5.32 -3.45 13.97
N CYS A 354 4.26 -3.77 13.24
CA CYS A 354 3.23 -2.81 12.85
C CYS A 354 2.30 -2.42 13.99
N ALA A 355 2.19 -3.23 15.05
CA ALA A 355 1.50 -2.79 16.27
C ALA A 355 2.28 -1.65 16.96
N ALA A 356 3.61 -1.67 16.89
CA ALA A 356 4.49 -0.65 17.45
C ALA A 356 4.75 0.55 16.52
N CYS A 357 4.28 0.49 15.26
CA CYS A 357 4.54 1.47 14.22
C CYS A 357 3.27 1.72 13.40
N ASN A 358 2.55 2.81 13.69
CA ASN A 358 1.33 3.24 12.99
C ASN A 358 1.48 4.67 12.45
N GLN A 359 0.43 5.19 11.77
CA GLN A 359 0.42 6.54 11.17
C GLN A 359 0.73 7.68 12.17
N LEU A 360 0.42 7.48 13.45
CA LEU A 360 0.53 8.49 14.51
C LEU A 360 1.71 8.26 15.45
N SER A 361 2.21 7.03 15.54
CA SER A 361 3.30 6.68 16.44
C SER A 361 4.17 5.58 15.85
N CYS A 362 5.43 5.90 15.59
CA CYS A 362 6.46 4.92 15.34
C CYS A 362 7.74 5.38 15.99
N ARG A 363 8.38 4.51 16.77
CA ARG A 363 9.63 4.85 17.47
C ARG A 363 10.83 4.86 16.52
N ASP A 364 10.78 4.03 15.48
CA ASP A 364 11.82 3.87 14.47
C ASP A 364 11.25 3.13 13.25
N TYR A 365 11.39 3.72 12.06
CA TYR A 365 10.96 3.11 10.80
C TYR A 365 12.00 2.15 10.19
N LEU A 366 13.29 2.28 10.52
CA LEU A 366 14.36 1.46 9.95
C LEU A 366 14.36 0.03 10.47
N THR A 367 14.15 -0.18 11.77
CA THR A 367 14.10 -1.52 12.37
C THR A 367 13.00 -2.41 11.75
N PRO A 368 11.73 -1.98 11.63
CA PRO A 368 10.70 -2.79 10.98
C PRO A 368 10.97 -2.99 9.49
N LEU A 369 11.46 -1.95 8.80
CA LEU A 369 11.82 -2.04 7.39
C LEU A 369 12.89 -3.12 7.14
N SER A 370 14.02 -3.06 7.86
CA SER A 370 15.11 -4.03 7.72
C SER A 370 14.74 -5.44 8.18
N SER A 371 14.03 -5.58 9.30
CA SER A 371 13.69 -6.88 9.86
C SER A 371 12.72 -7.67 8.98
N ILE A 372 11.73 -7.00 8.39
CA ILE A 372 10.73 -7.66 7.53
C ILE A 372 11.34 -7.92 6.14
N CYS A 373 12.03 -6.93 5.57
CA CYS A 373 12.53 -7.02 4.20
C CYS A 373 13.75 -7.93 4.04
N SER A 374 14.56 -8.12 5.09
CA SER A 374 15.63 -9.13 5.06
C SER A 374 15.11 -10.57 5.00
N ILE A 375 13.87 -10.82 5.44
CA ILE A 375 13.23 -12.14 5.39
C ILE A 375 12.39 -12.30 4.12
N SER A 376 11.71 -11.24 3.69
CA SER A 376 10.78 -11.27 2.57
C SER A 376 10.94 -10.04 1.66
N PRO A 377 12.02 -10.01 0.83
CA PRO A 377 12.35 -8.85 -0.01
C PRO A 377 11.27 -8.48 -1.02
N GLY A 378 10.40 -9.42 -1.42
CA GLY A 378 9.32 -9.18 -2.39
C GLY A 378 8.11 -8.41 -1.86
N LEU A 379 8.09 -7.97 -0.60
CA LEU A 379 6.95 -7.23 -0.05
C LEU A 379 6.91 -5.77 -0.53
N ASN A 380 5.70 -5.21 -0.63
CA ASN A 380 5.54 -3.80 -0.96
C ASN A 380 6.17 -2.93 0.15
N GLY A 381 7.03 -1.99 -0.25
CA GLY A 381 7.87 -1.20 0.67
C GLY A 381 9.30 -1.71 0.82
N CYS A 382 9.61 -2.96 0.44
CA CYS A 382 10.97 -3.50 0.56
C CYS A 382 11.95 -3.02 -0.52
N SER A 383 11.49 -2.46 -1.64
CA SER A 383 12.38 -1.85 -2.62
C SER A 383 13.20 -0.68 -2.03
N THR A 384 12.62 0.06 -1.07
CA THR A 384 13.33 1.11 -0.32
C THR A 384 14.49 0.52 0.48
N TYR A 385 14.29 -0.63 1.10
CA TYR A 385 15.34 -1.36 1.82
C TYR A 385 16.41 -1.92 0.87
N GLU A 386 16.00 -2.54 -0.23
CA GLU A 386 16.92 -3.11 -1.22
C GLU A 386 17.83 -2.06 -1.84
N ASN A 387 17.27 -0.91 -2.24
CA ASN A 387 18.06 0.20 -2.79
C ASN A 387 19.07 0.72 -1.77
N TRP A 388 18.63 0.95 -0.53
CA TRP A 388 19.51 1.41 0.54
C TRP A 388 20.67 0.44 0.80
N CYS A 389 20.37 -0.85 0.92
CA CYS A 389 21.39 -1.85 1.19
C CYS A 389 22.31 -2.10 -0.01
N GLY A 390 21.80 -1.93 -1.23
CA GLY A 390 22.62 -1.90 -2.45
C GLY A 390 23.64 -0.77 -2.39
N ASP A 391 23.17 0.47 -2.20
CA ASP A 391 24.01 1.68 -2.17
C ASP A 391 25.01 1.67 -0.98
N SER A 392 24.63 1.07 0.15
CA SER A 392 25.49 0.98 1.34
C SER A 392 26.60 -0.06 1.20
N THR A 393 26.44 -1.07 0.34
CA THR A 393 27.43 -2.15 0.18
C THR A 393 28.76 -1.62 -0.37
N ASP A 394 28.70 -0.67 -1.30
CA ASP A 394 29.89 -0.02 -1.86
C ASP A 394 30.69 0.75 -0.79
N TRP A 395 29.99 1.24 0.23
CA TRP A 395 30.59 2.02 1.31
C TRP A 395 31.09 1.15 2.48
N GLU A 396 30.50 -0.04 2.69
CA GLU A 396 31.07 -1.05 3.59
C GLU A 396 32.43 -1.55 3.08
N ALA A 397 32.59 -1.64 1.75
CA ALA A 397 33.80 -2.17 1.12
C ALA A 397 35.05 -1.29 1.27
N SER A 398 34.91 0.03 1.49
CA SER A 398 36.04 0.96 1.51
C SER A 398 36.83 0.94 2.82
N ASP A 399 36.17 0.81 3.97
CA ASP A 399 36.77 1.28 5.25
C ASP A 399 36.63 0.31 6.43
N GLY A 400 36.17 -0.93 6.19
CA GLY A 400 35.84 -1.88 7.28
C GLY A 400 34.61 -1.45 8.09
N SER A 401 33.82 -0.52 7.54
CA SER A 401 32.54 -0.09 8.08
C SER A 401 31.52 -1.23 7.96
N SER A 402 30.58 -1.30 8.91
CA SER A 402 29.50 -2.29 8.83
C SER A 402 28.18 -1.71 9.26
N ILE A 403 27.19 -1.80 8.37
CA ILE A 403 25.77 -1.52 8.59
C ILE A 403 24.92 -2.81 8.53
N SER A 404 25.59 -3.96 8.57
CA SER A 404 25.02 -5.31 8.47
C SER A 404 23.90 -5.63 9.47
N LEU A 405 23.80 -4.90 10.58
CA LEU A 405 22.64 -4.96 11.47
C LEU A 405 21.34 -4.72 10.71
N PHE A 406 21.34 -3.71 9.84
CA PHE A 406 20.20 -3.36 9.03
C PHE A 406 20.27 -4.08 7.69
N CYS A 407 21.41 -4.06 7.02
CA CYS A 407 21.59 -4.66 5.71
C CYS A 407 22.17 -6.07 5.80
N LYS A 408 21.33 -7.04 6.20
CA LYS A 408 21.73 -8.44 6.14
C LYS A 408 21.80 -8.88 4.67
N GLN A 409 23.02 -9.00 4.15
CA GLN A 409 23.24 -9.71 2.91
C GLN A 409 22.84 -11.17 3.11
N THR A 410 21.81 -11.63 2.39
CA THR A 410 21.69 -13.03 2.04
C THR A 410 22.95 -13.38 1.24
N SER A 411 23.85 -14.19 1.81
CA SER A 411 25.21 -14.45 1.32
C SER A 411 25.32 -14.45 -0.21
N PRO A 412 26.14 -13.57 -0.81
CA PRO A 412 26.40 -13.62 -2.23
C PRO A 412 27.26 -14.84 -2.57
N SER A 413 26.82 -15.58 -3.56
CA SER A 413 27.64 -16.50 -4.34
C SER A 413 28.90 -15.81 -4.89
N LEU A 414 29.99 -16.56 -4.93
CA LEU A 414 31.40 -16.26 -5.29
C LEU A 414 31.67 -15.15 -6.35
N PRO A 415 32.86 -14.51 -6.27
CA PRO A 415 33.17 -13.26 -6.96
C PRO A 415 33.37 -13.46 -8.47
N THR A 416 32.65 -12.66 -9.26
CA THR A 416 32.91 -12.49 -10.70
C THR A 416 33.30 -11.04 -10.95
N THR A 417 34.38 -10.87 -11.72
CA THR A 417 34.98 -9.63 -12.23
C THR A 417 33.96 -8.54 -12.56
N SER A 418 34.29 -7.30 -12.15
CA SER A 418 33.50 -6.07 -12.28
C SER A 418 32.74 -5.97 -13.62
N PRO A 419 31.40 -5.87 -13.62
CA PRO A 419 30.60 -5.80 -14.85
C PRO A 419 30.83 -4.47 -15.58
N PRO A 420 30.66 -4.44 -16.92
CA PRO A 420 30.66 -3.21 -17.70
C PRO A 420 29.54 -2.26 -17.23
N SER A 421 29.77 -0.95 -17.41
CA SER A 421 28.82 0.11 -17.05
C SER A 421 27.45 -0.08 -17.74
N SER A 422 26.38 0.07 -16.95
CA SER A 422 25.01 -0.30 -17.29
C SER A 422 24.44 0.33 -18.56
N MET A 423 24.94 1.51 -18.96
CA MET A 423 24.48 2.23 -20.16
C MET A 423 24.93 1.57 -21.47
N THR A 424 26.09 0.89 -21.48
CA THR A 424 26.64 0.32 -22.72
C THR A 424 25.83 -0.88 -23.19
N CYS A 425 25.33 -1.73 -22.29
CA CYS A 425 24.60 -2.93 -22.68
C CYS A 425 23.15 -2.67 -23.09
N VAL A 426 22.51 -1.64 -22.55
CA VAL A 426 21.16 -1.22 -22.98
C VAL A 426 21.20 -0.64 -24.40
N THR A 427 22.30 0.00 -24.79
CA THR A 427 22.45 0.61 -26.12
C THR A 427 23.09 -0.33 -27.15
N ASP A 428 24.04 -1.17 -26.75
CA ASP A 428 24.68 -2.21 -27.58
C ASP A 428 24.73 -3.56 -26.88
N SER A 429 23.60 -4.26 -26.89
CA SER A 429 23.46 -5.60 -26.31
C SER A 429 24.15 -6.73 -27.12
N SER A 430 24.74 -6.43 -28.28
CA SER A 430 25.49 -7.39 -29.09
C SER A 430 26.94 -7.55 -28.65
N SER A 431 27.46 -6.62 -27.83
CA SER A 431 28.82 -6.69 -27.31
C SER A 431 28.98 -7.90 -26.38
N MET A 432 30.02 -8.72 -26.58
CA MET A 432 30.31 -9.88 -25.72
C MET A 432 30.48 -9.52 -24.24
N LEU A 433 30.80 -8.25 -23.91
CA LEU A 433 30.88 -7.76 -22.54
C LEU A 433 29.51 -7.79 -21.83
N CYS A 434 28.42 -7.78 -22.59
CA CYS A 434 27.06 -7.77 -22.06
C CYS A 434 26.49 -9.17 -21.81
N ALA A 435 27.25 -10.24 -22.02
CA ALA A 435 26.77 -11.61 -21.83
C ALA A 435 26.25 -11.86 -20.41
N SER A 436 26.94 -11.28 -19.41
CA SER A 436 26.59 -11.34 -17.99
C SER A 436 25.82 -10.12 -17.48
N TYR A 437 25.44 -9.19 -18.36
CA TYR A 437 24.65 -8.04 -17.93
C TYR A 437 23.24 -8.50 -17.53
N GLU A 438 22.73 -7.97 -16.43
CA GLU A 438 21.35 -8.14 -16.01
C GLU A 438 20.65 -6.78 -15.99
N TYR A 439 19.48 -6.71 -16.61
CA TYR A 439 18.65 -5.52 -16.52
C TYR A 439 18.13 -5.38 -15.09
N PRO A 440 18.41 -4.25 -14.40
CA PRO A 440 18.08 -4.10 -12.99
C PRO A 440 16.60 -4.33 -12.71
N LEU A 441 16.29 -5.08 -11.66
CA LEU A 441 14.91 -5.41 -11.27
C LEU A 441 14.06 -4.15 -11.00
N ALA A 442 14.67 -3.10 -10.43
CA ALA A 442 14.01 -1.81 -10.22
C ALA A 442 13.53 -1.19 -11.55
N ASN A 443 14.35 -1.26 -12.60
CA ASN A 443 13.99 -0.77 -13.93
C ASN A 443 12.87 -1.62 -14.54
N ILE A 444 12.96 -2.95 -14.45
CA ILE A 444 11.90 -3.86 -14.91
C ILE A 444 10.56 -3.53 -14.23
N THR A 445 10.58 -3.31 -12.92
CA THR A 445 9.38 -3.03 -12.13
C THR A 445 8.78 -1.67 -12.49
N SER A 446 9.62 -0.65 -12.69
CA SER A 446 9.22 0.68 -13.16
C SER A 446 8.60 0.62 -14.56
N ASP A 447 9.25 -0.08 -15.49
CA ASP A 447 8.77 -0.26 -16.87
C ASP A 447 7.41 -0.97 -16.88
N LEU A 448 7.27 -2.07 -16.14
CA LEU A 448 6.01 -2.78 -15.97
C LEU A 448 4.91 -1.88 -15.37
N ALA A 449 5.21 -1.09 -14.33
CA ALA A 449 4.26 -0.17 -13.71
C ALA A 449 3.77 0.89 -14.72
N SER A 450 4.68 1.49 -15.47
CA SER A 450 4.36 2.48 -16.50
C SER A 450 3.50 1.88 -17.62
N LEU A 451 3.87 0.69 -18.12
CA LEU A 451 3.15 0.00 -19.19
C LEU A 451 1.73 -0.39 -18.77
N CYS A 452 1.57 -1.01 -17.60
CA CYS A 452 0.26 -1.49 -17.14
C CYS A 452 -0.65 -0.37 -16.61
N THR A 453 -0.09 0.77 -16.19
CA THR A 453 -0.89 1.97 -15.91
C THR A 453 -1.42 2.58 -17.21
N SER A 454 -0.60 2.57 -18.26
CA SER A 454 -0.97 3.14 -19.56
C SER A 454 -2.03 2.31 -20.28
N MET A 455 -1.92 0.97 -20.24
CA MET A 455 -2.85 0.05 -20.92
C MET A 455 -3.07 -1.22 -20.10
N ALA A 456 -3.87 -1.13 -19.04
CA ALA A 456 -4.12 -2.23 -18.11
C ALA A 456 -4.72 -3.50 -18.75
N TYR A 457 -5.32 -3.39 -19.94
CA TYR A 457 -6.00 -4.49 -20.64
C TYR A 457 -5.08 -5.40 -21.46
N MET A 458 -3.79 -5.11 -21.53
CA MET A 458 -2.83 -5.97 -22.24
C MET A 458 -2.75 -7.36 -21.59
N PRO A 459 -2.74 -8.47 -22.37
CA PRO A 459 -2.64 -9.82 -21.84
C PRO A 459 -1.53 -10.02 -20.80
N GLY A 460 -0.34 -9.46 -21.03
CA GLY A 460 0.76 -9.51 -20.05
C GLY A 460 0.47 -8.74 -18.74
N CYS A 461 -0.30 -7.65 -18.79
CA CYS A 461 -0.73 -6.93 -17.59
C CYS A 461 -1.80 -7.69 -16.81
N THR A 462 -2.69 -8.40 -17.49
CA THR A 462 -3.67 -9.30 -16.85
C THR A 462 -2.98 -10.44 -16.12
N ILE A 463 -1.96 -11.05 -16.72
CA ILE A 463 -1.15 -12.09 -16.06
C ILE A 463 -0.39 -11.52 -14.88
N ARG A 464 0.22 -10.33 -15.01
CA ARG A 464 0.87 -9.65 -13.88
C ARG A 464 -0.09 -9.44 -12.71
N ALA A 465 -1.31 -8.99 -12.96
CA ALA A 465 -2.32 -8.82 -11.91
C ALA A 465 -2.69 -10.16 -11.26
N ALA A 466 -2.80 -11.24 -12.05
CA ALA A 466 -3.05 -12.59 -11.53
C ALA A 466 -1.88 -13.13 -10.70
N CYS A 467 -0.64 -12.85 -11.09
CA CYS A 467 0.57 -13.15 -10.32
C CYS A 467 0.59 -12.42 -8.98
N GLN A 468 0.25 -11.13 -8.98
CA GLN A 468 0.14 -10.33 -7.75
C GLN A 468 -0.96 -10.84 -6.81
N ALA A 469 -2.01 -11.43 -7.37
CA ALA A 469 -3.08 -12.08 -6.61
C ALA A 469 -2.72 -13.52 -6.17
N GLY A 470 -1.58 -14.06 -6.57
CA GLY A 470 -1.18 -15.45 -6.29
C GLY A 470 -1.98 -16.51 -7.09
N ASN A 471 -2.74 -16.08 -8.10
CA ASN A 471 -3.54 -16.99 -8.93
C ASN A 471 -2.76 -17.60 -10.11
N VAL A 472 -1.60 -17.02 -10.44
CA VAL A 472 -0.61 -17.56 -11.38
C VAL A 472 0.72 -17.61 -10.63
N THR A 473 1.54 -18.64 -10.87
CA THR A 473 2.80 -18.86 -10.13
C THR A 473 3.94 -19.26 -11.07
N GLY A 474 5.17 -19.27 -10.53
CA GLY A 474 6.39 -19.73 -11.19
C GLY A 474 6.89 -18.79 -12.29
N ASP A 475 7.38 -19.36 -13.39
CA ASP A 475 8.12 -18.62 -14.42
C ASP A 475 7.27 -17.61 -15.19
N PHE A 476 5.95 -17.83 -15.26
CA PHE A 476 4.98 -16.86 -15.77
C PHE A 476 4.98 -15.53 -15.00
N CYS A 477 5.39 -15.57 -13.72
CA CYS A 477 5.37 -14.41 -12.82
C CYS A 477 6.74 -13.75 -12.64
N ARG A 478 7.77 -14.20 -13.37
CA ARG A 478 9.08 -13.55 -13.34
C ARG A 478 8.95 -12.15 -13.95
N PRO A 479 9.45 -11.09 -13.28
CA PRO A 479 9.32 -9.72 -13.78
C PRO A 479 9.85 -9.54 -15.21
N MET A 480 10.98 -10.15 -15.55
CA MET A 480 11.54 -10.08 -16.90
C MET A 480 10.67 -10.80 -17.94
N THR A 481 10.11 -11.97 -17.62
CA THR A 481 9.15 -12.70 -18.47
C THR A 481 7.92 -11.84 -18.76
N LEU A 482 7.36 -11.18 -17.76
CA LEU A 482 6.19 -10.30 -17.92
C LEU A 482 6.51 -9.08 -18.79
N LEU A 483 7.69 -8.47 -18.60
CA LEU A 483 8.15 -7.35 -19.43
C LEU A 483 8.35 -7.79 -20.87
N ALA A 484 9.04 -8.93 -21.08
CA ALA A 484 9.25 -9.53 -22.39
C ALA A 484 7.93 -9.78 -23.11
N THR A 485 6.95 -10.34 -22.40
CA THR A 485 5.60 -10.63 -22.91
C THR A 485 4.89 -9.37 -23.40
N ILE A 486 4.90 -8.29 -22.62
CA ILE A 486 4.26 -7.02 -23.00
C ILE A 486 5.00 -6.36 -24.18
N CYS A 487 6.33 -6.40 -24.16
CA CYS A 487 7.13 -5.70 -25.16
C CYS A 487 7.28 -6.43 -26.49
N VAL A 488 7.06 -7.76 -26.54
CA VAL A 488 6.89 -8.49 -27.80
C VAL A 488 5.55 -8.14 -28.46
N ASP A 489 4.49 -7.92 -27.67
CA ASP A 489 3.18 -7.48 -28.15
C ASP A 489 3.20 -6.02 -28.65
N MET A 490 3.78 -5.11 -27.86
CA MET A 490 3.81 -3.67 -28.17
C MET A 490 5.21 -3.05 -28.02
N PRO A 491 6.14 -3.34 -28.95
CA PRO A 491 7.55 -2.92 -28.84
C PRO A 491 7.75 -1.40 -28.85
N SER A 492 6.81 -0.64 -29.43
CA SER A 492 6.92 0.82 -29.57
C SER A 492 6.53 1.61 -28.31
N MET A 493 6.06 0.94 -27.26
CA MET A 493 5.63 1.60 -26.02
C MET A 493 6.82 2.18 -25.25
N GLY A 494 6.60 3.31 -24.55
CA GLY A 494 7.66 4.03 -23.84
C GLY A 494 8.48 3.16 -22.88
N GLY A 495 7.80 2.35 -22.05
CA GLY A 495 8.42 1.40 -21.13
C GLY A 495 9.05 0.16 -21.78
N CYS A 496 8.95 0.00 -23.11
CA CYS A 496 9.56 -1.11 -23.84
C CYS A 496 10.86 -0.74 -24.55
N LYS A 497 11.22 0.54 -24.60
CA LYS A 497 12.41 1.01 -25.34
C LYS A 497 13.70 0.33 -24.88
N SER A 498 13.91 0.26 -23.56
CA SER A 498 15.10 -0.38 -22.97
C SER A 498 15.11 -1.88 -23.23
N TYR A 499 13.97 -2.56 -23.03
CA TYR A 499 13.84 -3.99 -23.31
C TYR A 499 14.11 -4.32 -24.79
N VAL A 500 13.51 -3.58 -25.73
CA VAL A 500 13.68 -3.84 -27.17
C VAL A 500 15.12 -3.62 -27.62
N ALA A 501 15.81 -2.60 -27.07
CA ALA A 501 17.22 -2.38 -27.35
C ALA A 501 18.10 -3.48 -26.74
N LEU A 502 17.80 -3.88 -25.50
CA LEU A 502 18.56 -4.89 -24.76
C LEU A 502 18.36 -6.31 -25.29
N CYS A 503 17.14 -6.68 -25.67
CA CYS A 503 16.73 -8.04 -26.02
C CYS A 503 16.42 -8.21 -27.51
N LYS A 504 17.13 -7.48 -28.39
CA LYS A 504 17.10 -7.72 -29.83
C LYS A 504 17.62 -9.13 -30.17
N ASN A 505 17.28 -9.66 -31.35
CA ASN A 505 17.68 -11.01 -31.79
C ASN A 505 19.21 -11.24 -31.80
N THR A 506 20.02 -10.18 -31.89
CA THR A 506 21.50 -10.26 -31.84
C THR A 506 22.09 -10.05 -30.45
N SER A 507 21.25 -9.94 -29.42
CA SER A 507 21.69 -9.75 -28.04
C SER A 507 22.42 -10.99 -27.51
N VAL A 508 23.53 -10.73 -26.80
CA VAL A 508 24.25 -11.76 -26.03
C VAL A 508 23.80 -11.83 -24.58
N VAL A 509 22.93 -10.92 -24.13
CA VAL A 509 22.46 -10.80 -22.74
C VAL A 509 21.70 -12.07 -22.34
N GLN A 510 22.26 -12.83 -21.40
CA GLN A 510 21.71 -14.13 -21.02
C GLN A 510 20.31 -14.03 -20.40
N GLN A 511 20.02 -12.94 -19.69
CA GLN A 511 18.72 -12.67 -19.09
C GLN A 511 17.58 -12.67 -20.13
N CYS A 512 17.81 -12.13 -21.33
CA CYS A 512 16.81 -12.10 -22.41
C CYS A 512 16.45 -13.50 -22.94
N ARG A 513 17.37 -14.47 -22.85
CA ARG A 513 17.13 -15.87 -23.27
C ARG A 513 16.53 -16.71 -22.16
N SER A 514 16.91 -16.41 -20.91
CA SER A 514 16.49 -17.17 -19.73
C SER A 514 15.06 -16.83 -19.30
N PHE A 515 14.56 -15.64 -19.68
CA PHE A 515 13.20 -15.19 -19.36
C PHE A 515 12.49 -14.71 -20.64
N PRO A 516 12.08 -15.63 -21.54
CA PRO A 516 11.41 -15.27 -22.78
C PRO A 516 10.01 -14.71 -22.51
N ALA A 517 9.36 -14.17 -23.56
CA ALA A 517 7.92 -13.91 -23.53
C ALA A 517 7.14 -15.23 -23.35
N ILE A 518 5.98 -15.16 -22.68
CA ILE A 518 5.11 -16.33 -22.44
C ILE A 518 4.70 -16.94 -23.79
N PRO A 519 5.03 -18.22 -24.06
CA PRO A 519 4.73 -18.87 -25.32
C PRO A 519 3.23 -18.91 -25.62
N GLY A 520 2.87 -18.67 -26.88
CA GLY A 520 1.49 -18.73 -27.36
C GLY A 520 0.54 -17.67 -26.80
N LEU A 521 0.98 -16.81 -25.87
CA LEU A 521 0.10 -15.78 -25.32
C LEU A 521 -0.39 -14.87 -26.45
N PRO A 522 -1.72 -14.67 -26.63
CA PRO A 522 -2.20 -13.81 -27.69
C PRO A 522 -1.71 -12.38 -27.47
N THR A 523 -1.30 -11.75 -28.56
CA THR A 523 -1.12 -10.29 -28.61
C THR A 523 -2.40 -9.58 -28.21
N THR A 524 -2.32 -8.33 -27.75
CA THR A 524 -3.50 -7.53 -27.41
C THR A 524 -4.46 -7.43 -28.60
N ALA A 525 -3.94 -7.32 -29.82
CA ALA A 525 -4.74 -7.30 -31.05
C ALA A 525 -5.47 -8.64 -31.28
N GLN A 526 -4.79 -9.78 -31.12
CA GLN A 526 -5.39 -11.11 -31.25
C GLN A 526 -6.44 -11.35 -30.16
N ALA A 527 -6.14 -11.03 -28.89
CA ALA A 527 -7.07 -11.20 -27.78
C ALA A 527 -8.32 -10.33 -27.97
N LYS A 528 -8.15 -9.07 -28.40
CA LYS A 528 -9.26 -8.18 -28.75
C LYS A 528 -10.10 -8.74 -29.88
N LEU A 529 -9.48 -9.23 -30.95
CA LEU A 529 -10.20 -9.81 -32.08
C LEU A 529 -10.97 -11.08 -31.67
N ALA A 530 -10.34 -11.99 -30.93
CA ALA A 530 -10.95 -13.22 -30.44
C ALA A 530 -12.16 -12.94 -29.56
N VAL A 531 -12.07 -12.00 -28.63
CA VAL A 531 -13.19 -11.65 -27.74
C VAL A 531 -14.28 -10.88 -28.48
N VAL A 532 -13.94 -9.76 -29.12
CA VAL A 532 -14.96 -8.85 -29.67
C VAL A 532 -15.57 -9.40 -30.96
N ALA A 533 -14.75 -9.85 -31.90
CA ALA A 533 -15.22 -10.31 -33.21
C ALA A 533 -15.52 -11.82 -33.24
N GLY A 534 -14.90 -12.60 -32.36
CA GLY A 534 -15.20 -14.01 -32.19
C GLY A 534 -16.36 -14.23 -31.23
N LEU A 535 -16.08 -14.15 -29.93
CA LEU A 535 -16.99 -14.57 -28.87
C LEU A 535 -18.23 -13.68 -28.75
N CYS A 536 -18.05 -12.36 -28.81
CA CYS A 536 -19.14 -11.40 -28.61
C CYS A 536 -20.01 -11.19 -29.85
N ALA A 537 -19.47 -11.47 -31.04
CA ALA A 537 -20.23 -11.41 -32.30
C ALA A 537 -20.84 -12.77 -32.70
N ALA A 538 -20.47 -13.87 -32.02
CA ALA A 538 -20.97 -15.21 -32.33
C ALA A 538 -22.49 -15.30 -32.19
N ASN A 539 -23.11 -16.09 -33.08
CA ASN A 539 -24.54 -16.36 -33.01
C ASN A 539 -24.84 -17.17 -31.74
N ARG A 540 -25.60 -16.55 -30.83
CA ARG A 540 -25.93 -17.13 -29.50
C ARG A 540 -26.63 -18.48 -29.58
N THR A 541 -27.18 -18.87 -30.73
CA THR A 541 -27.86 -20.15 -30.92
C THR A 541 -26.94 -21.36 -30.88
N ALA A 542 -25.62 -21.18 -31.08
CA ALA A 542 -24.64 -22.27 -31.01
C ALA A 542 -24.08 -22.51 -29.60
N MET A 543 -24.43 -21.68 -28.62
CA MET A 543 -23.93 -21.75 -27.23
C MET A 543 -24.89 -22.53 -26.34
N THR A 544 -24.35 -23.21 -25.33
CA THR A 544 -25.17 -23.72 -24.22
C THR A 544 -25.78 -22.56 -23.43
N PRO A 545 -26.92 -22.73 -22.73
CA PRO A 545 -27.52 -21.66 -21.94
C PRO A 545 -26.58 -21.03 -20.90
N ALA A 546 -25.70 -21.85 -20.31
CA ALA A 546 -24.68 -21.37 -19.37
C ALA A 546 -23.64 -20.47 -20.06
N ALA A 547 -23.11 -20.90 -21.21
CA ALA A 547 -22.20 -20.10 -22.02
C ALA A 547 -22.86 -18.82 -22.52
N GLN A 548 -24.14 -18.87 -22.92
CA GLN A 548 -24.88 -17.70 -23.39
C GLN A 548 -25.05 -16.63 -22.29
N ASN A 549 -25.34 -17.03 -21.06
CA ASN A 549 -25.46 -16.11 -19.93
C ASN A 549 -24.11 -15.47 -19.60
N LEU A 550 -23.05 -16.28 -19.50
CA LEU A 550 -21.69 -15.79 -19.21
C LEU A 550 -21.20 -14.84 -20.31
N THR A 551 -21.34 -15.21 -21.58
CA THR A 551 -21.00 -14.35 -22.72
C THR A 551 -21.76 -13.04 -22.68
N THR A 552 -23.05 -13.04 -22.30
CA THR A 552 -23.84 -11.80 -22.20
C THR A 552 -23.27 -10.85 -21.15
N VAL A 553 -22.91 -11.37 -19.97
CA VAL A 553 -22.32 -10.56 -18.88
C VAL A 553 -20.94 -10.03 -19.29
N MET A 554 -20.09 -10.91 -19.83
CA MET A 554 -18.70 -10.55 -20.15
C MET A 554 -18.59 -9.62 -21.36
N CYS A 555 -19.39 -9.83 -22.41
CA CYS A 555 -19.42 -8.95 -23.57
C CYS A 555 -20.08 -7.59 -23.29
N ALA A 556 -20.95 -7.49 -22.28
CA ALA A 556 -21.46 -6.21 -21.82
C ALA A 556 -20.35 -5.38 -21.13
N ALA A 557 -19.47 -6.04 -20.38
CA ALA A 557 -18.32 -5.41 -19.72
C ALA A 557 -17.13 -5.16 -20.67
N CYS A 558 -17.03 -5.91 -21.77
CA CYS A 558 -15.92 -5.87 -22.72
C CYS A 558 -16.41 -5.50 -24.14
N ASN A 559 -16.44 -4.21 -24.46
CA ASN A 559 -16.70 -3.72 -25.82
C ASN A 559 -15.41 -3.19 -26.48
N GLN A 560 -15.51 -2.65 -27.71
CA GLN A 560 -14.35 -2.15 -28.47
C GLN A 560 -13.55 -1.03 -27.78
N LEU A 561 -14.15 -0.36 -26.78
CA LEU A 561 -13.63 0.85 -26.13
C LEU A 561 -13.36 0.69 -24.62
N SER A 562 -14.01 -0.25 -23.93
CA SER A 562 -14.04 -0.29 -22.45
C SER A 562 -13.61 -1.61 -21.83
N CYS A 563 -12.98 -2.50 -22.59
CA CYS A 563 -12.58 -3.78 -22.02
C CYS A 563 -11.44 -3.61 -21.02
N ARG A 564 -11.68 -4.03 -19.76
CA ARG A 564 -10.68 -3.95 -18.69
C ARG A 564 -9.56 -4.98 -18.87
N ASP A 565 -9.89 -6.16 -19.38
CA ASP A 565 -8.95 -7.22 -19.75
C ASP A 565 -9.58 -8.18 -20.77
N TYR A 566 -8.79 -8.62 -21.76
CA TYR A 566 -9.27 -9.53 -22.80
C TYR A 566 -9.06 -11.02 -22.46
N LEU A 567 -8.16 -11.37 -21.53
CA LEU A 567 -7.85 -12.78 -21.23
C LEU A 567 -8.92 -13.46 -20.36
N THR A 568 -9.51 -12.76 -19.39
CA THR A 568 -10.55 -13.33 -18.52
C THR A 568 -11.80 -13.74 -19.32
N PRO A 569 -12.38 -12.89 -20.19
CA PRO A 569 -13.51 -13.32 -21.01
C PRO A 569 -13.14 -14.42 -22.00
N LEU A 570 -11.95 -14.36 -22.60
CA LEU A 570 -11.46 -15.39 -23.52
C LEU A 570 -11.39 -16.77 -22.84
N SER A 571 -10.69 -16.86 -21.72
CA SER A 571 -10.53 -18.12 -20.96
C SER A 571 -11.84 -18.64 -20.37
N SER A 572 -12.66 -17.76 -19.80
CA SER A 572 -13.91 -18.15 -19.11
C SER A 572 -14.95 -18.71 -20.09
N ILE A 573 -15.07 -18.13 -21.30
CA ILE A 573 -16.03 -18.60 -22.30
C ILE A 573 -15.50 -19.86 -22.99
N CYS A 574 -14.21 -19.88 -23.38
CA CYS A 574 -13.64 -20.98 -24.13
C CYS A 574 -13.45 -22.27 -23.31
N SER A 575 -13.24 -22.16 -21.99
CA SER A 575 -13.22 -23.33 -21.11
C SER A 575 -14.58 -24.05 -21.00
N ILE A 576 -15.69 -23.34 -21.26
CA ILE A 576 -17.05 -23.92 -21.24
C ILE A 576 -17.48 -24.39 -22.65
N SER A 577 -17.04 -23.69 -23.69
CA SER A 577 -17.47 -23.93 -25.07
C SER A 577 -16.32 -23.76 -26.06
N PRO A 578 -15.39 -24.72 -26.15
CA PRO A 578 -14.16 -24.62 -26.94
C PRO A 578 -14.39 -24.46 -28.46
N GLY A 579 -15.53 -24.91 -28.98
CA GLY A 579 -15.85 -24.83 -30.42
C GLY A 579 -16.28 -23.44 -30.94
N LEU A 580 -16.21 -22.38 -30.14
CA LEU A 580 -16.63 -21.04 -30.57
C LEU A 580 -15.55 -20.34 -31.40
N ASN A 581 -15.98 -19.50 -32.34
CA ASN A 581 -15.06 -18.61 -33.08
C ASN A 581 -14.30 -17.71 -32.09
N GLY A 582 -12.97 -17.74 -32.16
CA GLY A 582 -12.07 -17.06 -31.22
C GLY A 582 -11.44 -17.97 -30.18
N CYS A 583 -11.98 -19.17 -29.93
CA CYS A 583 -11.41 -20.10 -28.95
C CYS A 583 -10.18 -20.85 -29.45
N SER A 584 -9.91 -20.92 -30.75
CA SER A 584 -8.64 -21.46 -31.26
C SER A 584 -7.43 -20.65 -30.78
N THR A 585 -7.58 -19.33 -30.58
CA THR A 585 -6.54 -18.49 -29.96
C THR A 585 -6.25 -18.91 -28.52
N TYR A 586 -7.29 -19.25 -27.76
CA TYR A 586 -7.17 -19.76 -26.40
C TYR A 586 -6.54 -21.16 -26.37
N GLU A 587 -7.02 -22.07 -27.23
CA GLU A 587 -6.51 -23.45 -27.32
C GLU A 587 -5.03 -23.48 -27.70
N ASN A 588 -4.62 -22.69 -28.69
CA ASN A 588 -3.21 -22.59 -29.09
C ASN A 588 -2.35 -22.05 -27.95
N TRP A 589 -2.79 -20.97 -27.28
CA TRP A 589 -2.07 -20.41 -26.14
C TRP A 589 -1.90 -21.45 -25.01
N CYS A 590 -2.98 -22.12 -24.64
CA CYS A 590 -2.94 -23.09 -23.56
C CYS A 590 -2.15 -24.35 -23.95
N GLY A 591 -2.15 -24.74 -25.23
CA GLY A 591 -1.28 -25.78 -25.75
C GLY A 591 0.19 -25.40 -25.68
N ASP A 592 0.56 -24.19 -26.09
CA ASP A 592 1.96 -23.72 -26.03
C ASP A 592 2.45 -23.49 -24.59
N SER A 593 1.53 -23.23 -23.65
CA SER A 593 1.87 -22.98 -22.24
C SER A 593 2.10 -24.26 -21.43
N THR A 594 1.69 -25.44 -21.91
CA THR A 594 1.83 -26.69 -21.12
C THR A 594 3.27 -27.05 -20.83
N ASP A 595 4.19 -26.74 -21.75
CA ASP A 595 5.62 -27.03 -21.56
C ASP A 595 6.23 -26.17 -20.44
N TRP A 596 5.70 -24.97 -20.23
CA TRP A 596 6.09 -24.08 -19.13
C TRP A 596 5.41 -24.45 -17.80
N GLU A 597 4.20 -24.99 -17.82
CA GLU A 597 3.57 -25.53 -16.60
C GLU A 597 4.31 -26.77 -16.06
N ALA A 598 5.04 -27.48 -16.92
CA ALA A 598 5.84 -28.63 -16.52
C ALA A 598 7.12 -28.25 -15.74
N SER A 599 7.53 -26.98 -15.70
CA SER A 599 8.71 -26.53 -14.95
C SER A 599 8.36 -26.02 -13.53
N ASP A 600 9.15 -26.48 -12.53
CA ASP A 600 9.31 -25.95 -11.16
C ASP A 600 8.13 -25.14 -10.55
N GLY A 601 6.95 -25.76 -10.44
CA GLY A 601 5.81 -25.15 -9.72
C GLY A 601 5.15 -23.95 -10.41
N SER A 602 5.40 -23.79 -11.72
CA SER A 602 4.70 -22.84 -12.57
C SER A 602 3.26 -23.27 -12.81
N SER A 603 2.32 -22.33 -12.75
CA SER A 603 0.91 -22.61 -12.99
C SER A 603 0.25 -21.41 -13.63
N ILE A 604 -0.35 -21.60 -14.81
CA ILE A 604 -1.24 -20.63 -15.46
C ILE A 604 -2.67 -21.16 -15.56
N SER A 605 -2.96 -22.21 -14.79
CA SER A 605 -4.24 -22.92 -14.70
C SER A 605 -5.45 -22.03 -14.40
N LEU A 606 -5.26 -20.82 -13.85
CA LEU A 606 -6.34 -19.83 -13.75
C LEU A 606 -6.97 -19.57 -15.12
N PHE A 607 -6.12 -19.42 -16.14
CA PHE A 607 -6.55 -19.16 -17.52
C PHE A 607 -6.65 -20.46 -18.32
N CYS A 608 -5.66 -21.36 -18.20
CA CYS A 608 -5.58 -22.58 -19.00
C CYS A 608 -6.05 -23.83 -18.26
N LYS A 609 -7.28 -23.82 -17.72
CA LYS A 609 -7.87 -25.06 -17.18
C LYS A 609 -7.99 -26.08 -18.31
N GLN A 610 -7.16 -27.12 -18.26
CA GLN A 610 -7.36 -28.28 -19.10
C GLN A 610 -8.73 -28.88 -18.81
N THR A 611 -9.65 -28.76 -19.76
CA THR A 611 -10.67 -29.78 -19.94
C THR A 611 -9.91 -31.05 -20.29
N SER A 612 -9.71 -31.94 -19.31
CA SER A 612 -9.03 -33.22 -19.57
C SER A 612 -9.61 -33.84 -20.85
N PRO A 613 -8.77 -34.25 -21.82
CA PRO A 613 -9.26 -34.92 -23.01
C PRO A 613 -10.07 -36.11 -22.53
N SER A 614 -11.36 -36.12 -22.89
CA SER A 614 -12.34 -37.09 -22.43
C SER A 614 -11.89 -38.53 -22.74
N LEU A 615 -11.32 -39.22 -21.75
CA LEU A 615 -11.38 -40.68 -21.70
C LEU A 615 -12.83 -41.10 -21.34
N PRO A 616 -13.28 -42.26 -21.82
CA PRO A 616 -14.67 -42.69 -21.72
C PRO A 616 -15.14 -42.72 -20.26
N THR A 617 -16.29 -42.11 -20.06
CA THR A 617 -16.95 -41.76 -18.82
C THR A 617 -17.27 -42.97 -17.94
N THR A 618 -16.66 -43.03 -16.75
CA THR A 618 -17.29 -43.57 -15.55
C THR A 618 -17.39 -42.46 -14.52
N SER A 619 -18.62 -42.08 -14.18
CA SER A 619 -18.99 -40.97 -13.30
C SER A 619 -18.26 -41.02 -11.96
N PRO A 620 -17.82 -39.88 -11.39
CA PRO A 620 -17.34 -39.85 -10.01
C PRO A 620 -18.48 -40.26 -9.05
N PRO A 621 -18.17 -40.97 -7.95
CA PRO A 621 -19.18 -41.40 -6.99
C PRO A 621 -19.85 -40.18 -6.35
N SER A 622 -21.18 -40.26 -6.24
CA SER A 622 -21.98 -39.25 -5.55
C SER A 622 -21.57 -39.09 -4.08
N SER A 623 -21.77 -37.90 -3.50
CA SER A 623 -21.47 -37.59 -2.09
C SER A 623 -22.05 -38.60 -1.09
N MET A 624 -23.18 -39.22 -1.41
CA MET A 624 -23.82 -40.25 -0.59
C MET A 624 -22.99 -41.55 -0.50
N THR A 625 -22.23 -41.87 -1.54
CA THR A 625 -21.39 -43.08 -1.60
C THR A 625 -20.20 -42.97 -0.66
N CYS A 626 -19.51 -41.84 -0.60
CA CYS A 626 -18.35 -41.68 0.28
C CYS A 626 -18.71 -41.53 1.77
N VAL A 627 -19.88 -40.95 2.07
CA VAL A 627 -20.37 -40.89 3.46
C VAL A 627 -20.77 -42.28 3.98
N THR A 628 -21.21 -43.19 3.10
CA THR A 628 -21.64 -44.56 3.49
C THR A 628 -20.52 -45.60 3.37
N ASP A 629 -19.61 -45.45 2.40
CA ASP A 629 -18.46 -46.31 2.18
C ASP A 629 -17.17 -45.50 1.96
N SER A 630 -16.66 -44.93 3.05
CA SER A 630 -15.41 -44.16 3.06
C SER A 630 -14.13 -45.00 2.86
N SER A 631 -14.25 -46.32 2.75
CA SER A 631 -13.14 -47.26 2.49
C SER A 631 -12.77 -47.36 1.00
N SER A 632 -13.64 -46.91 0.10
CA SER A 632 -13.38 -46.95 -1.34
C SER A 632 -12.26 -46.00 -1.74
N MET A 633 -11.26 -46.46 -2.50
CA MET A 633 -10.18 -45.61 -3.03
C MET A 633 -10.69 -44.42 -3.86
N LEU A 634 -11.90 -44.51 -4.41
CA LEU A 634 -12.55 -43.39 -5.13
C LEU A 634 -12.90 -42.20 -4.21
N CYS A 635 -12.87 -42.39 -2.89
CA CYS A 635 -13.16 -41.36 -1.90
C CYS A 635 -11.89 -40.71 -1.32
N ALA A 636 -10.70 -41.05 -1.80
CA ALA A 636 -9.45 -40.51 -1.25
C ALA A 636 -9.39 -38.97 -1.31
N SER A 637 -9.91 -38.39 -2.40
CA SER A 637 -9.99 -36.94 -2.64
C SER A 637 -11.34 -36.32 -2.27
N TYR A 638 -12.24 -37.06 -1.61
CA TYR A 638 -13.53 -36.52 -1.21
C TYR A 638 -13.35 -35.52 -0.07
N GLU A 639 -13.91 -34.32 -0.21
CA GLU A 639 -14.00 -33.35 0.87
C GLU A 639 -15.42 -33.25 1.39
N TYR A 640 -15.58 -33.33 2.70
CA TYR A 640 -16.87 -33.14 3.36
C TYR A 640 -17.26 -31.66 3.26
N PRO A 641 -18.39 -31.32 2.60
CA PRO A 641 -18.73 -29.94 2.31
C PRO A 641 -18.84 -29.10 3.59
N LEU A 642 -18.21 -27.92 3.59
CA LEU A 642 -18.19 -27.00 4.74
C LEU A 642 -19.60 -26.65 5.27
N ALA A 643 -20.58 -26.55 4.37
CA ALA A 643 -21.98 -26.33 4.73
C ALA A 643 -22.56 -27.44 5.61
N ASN A 644 -22.21 -28.70 5.32
CA ASN A 644 -22.65 -29.86 6.11
C ASN A 644 -21.97 -29.87 7.48
N ILE A 645 -20.64 -29.62 7.53
CA ILE A 645 -19.88 -29.51 8.79
C ILE A 645 -20.50 -28.44 9.70
N THR A 646 -20.83 -27.28 9.13
CA THR A 646 -21.40 -26.16 9.88
C THR A 646 -22.81 -26.48 10.37
N SER A 647 -23.63 -27.14 9.56
CA SER A 647 -24.97 -27.62 9.94
C SER A 647 -24.91 -28.65 11.08
N ASP A 648 -24.01 -29.62 10.99
CA ASP A 648 -23.83 -30.66 12.00
C ASP A 648 -23.36 -30.06 13.33
N LEU A 649 -22.37 -29.16 13.30
CA LEU A 649 -21.94 -28.40 14.47
C LEU A 649 -23.06 -27.56 15.08
N ALA A 650 -23.86 -26.86 14.26
CA ALA A 650 -25.01 -26.08 14.72
C ALA A 650 -26.04 -26.97 15.44
N SER A 651 -26.37 -28.12 14.86
CA SER A 651 -27.28 -29.09 15.46
C SER A 651 -26.76 -29.61 16.81
N LEU A 652 -25.47 -29.98 16.88
CA LEU A 652 -24.83 -30.47 18.11
C LEU A 652 -24.82 -29.42 19.22
N CYS A 653 -24.36 -28.21 18.91
CA CYS A 653 -24.21 -27.16 19.92
C CYS A 653 -25.52 -26.49 20.34
N THR A 654 -26.57 -26.57 19.52
CA THR A 654 -27.92 -26.17 19.96
C THR A 654 -28.48 -27.18 20.96
N SER A 655 -28.17 -28.47 20.79
CA SER A 655 -28.66 -29.54 21.66
C SER A 655 -27.92 -29.59 23.00
N MET A 656 -26.62 -29.28 23.02
CA MET A 656 -25.78 -29.35 24.23
C MET A 656 -24.70 -28.25 24.24
N ALA A 657 -25.10 -27.03 24.59
CA ALA A 657 -24.21 -25.86 24.57
C ALA A 657 -22.98 -25.97 25.50
N TYR A 658 -23.05 -26.78 26.56
CA TYR A 658 -22.00 -26.91 27.57
C TYR A 658 -20.90 -27.92 27.23
N MET A 659 -20.94 -28.56 26.05
CA MET A 659 -19.85 -29.45 25.66
C MET A 659 -18.55 -28.67 25.46
N PRO A 660 -17.38 -29.24 25.79
CA PRO A 660 -16.08 -28.60 25.56
C PRO A 660 -15.92 -28.09 24.12
N GLY A 661 -16.24 -28.92 23.11
CA GLY A 661 -16.16 -28.51 21.71
C GLY A 661 -17.12 -27.37 21.32
N CYS A 662 -18.30 -27.30 21.94
CA CYS A 662 -19.25 -26.20 21.72
C CYS A 662 -18.84 -24.90 22.43
N THR A 663 -18.21 -25.03 23.60
CA THR A 663 -17.61 -23.90 24.33
C THR A 663 -16.43 -23.33 23.53
N ILE A 664 -15.57 -24.20 23.00
CA ILE A 664 -14.46 -23.79 22.11
C ILE A 664 -15.02 -23.12 20.86
N ARG A 665 -16.05 -23.68 20.22
CA ARG A 665 -16.70 -23.05 19.06
C ARG A 665 -17.23 -21.65 19.37
N ALA A 666 -17.94 -21.47 20.48
CA ALA A 666 -18.46 -20.17 20.88
C ALA A 666 -17.31 -19.18 21.13
N ALA A 667 -16.22 -19.63 21.75
CA ALA A 667 -15.05 -18.82 22.00
C ALA A 667 -14.29 -18.46 20.71
N CYS A 668 -14.22 -19.37 19.73
CA CYS A 668 -13.70 -19.12 18.39
C CYS A 668 -14.56 -18.09 17.63
N GLN A 669 -15.90 -18.19 17.73
CA GLN A 669 -16.84 -17.24 17.11
C GLN A 669 -16.74 -15.85 17.75
N ALA A 670 -16.46 -15.78 19.05
CA ALA A 670 -16.23 -14.52 19.77
C ALA A 670 -14.81 -13.94 19.58
N GLY A 671 -13.90 -14.66 18.89
CA GLY A 671 -12.49 -14.26 18.75
C GLY A 671 -11.65 -14.41 20.02
N ASN A 672 -12.17 -15.07 21.05
CA ASN A 672 -11.47 -15.31 22.32
C ASN A 672 -10.40 -16.40 22.21
N VAL A 673 -10.50 -17.29 21.22
CA VAL A 673 -9.51 -18.32 20.94
C VAL A 673 -9.30 -18.40 19.42
N THR A 674 -8.06 -18.62 18.98
CA THR A 674 -7.67 -18.67 17.57
C THR A 674 -6.69 -19.83 17.33
N GLY A 675 -6.71 -20.43 16.14
CA GLY A 675 -5.83 -21.56 15.79
C GLY A 675 -6.55 -22.68 15.04
N ASP A 676 -5.84 -23.79 14.79
CA ASP A 676 -6.38 -24.91 14.01
C ASP A 676 -7.52 -25.68 14.69
N PHE A 677 -7.64 -25.58 16.01
CA PHE A 677 -8.79 -26.10 16.77
C PHE A 677 -10.07 -25.27 16.55
N CYS A 678 -9.99 -24.08 15.95
CA CYS A 678 -11.17 -23.32 15.52
C CYS A 678 -11.66 -23.71 14.12
N ARG A 679 -10.97 -24.63 13.42
CA ARG A 679 -11.45 -25.11 12.12
C ARG A 679 -12.72 -25.95 12.33
N PRO A 680 -13.77 -25.77 11.50
CA PRO A 680 -15.03 -26.49 11.66
C PRO A 680 -14.87 -28.02 11.68
N MET A 681 -13.99 -28.58 10.86
CA MET A 681 -13.77 -30.03 10.83
C MET A 681 -13.10 -30.54 12.11
N THR A 682 -12.15 -29.80 12.67
CA THR A 682 -11.49 -30.13 13.95
C THR A 682 -12.49 -30.10 15.10
N LEU A 683 -13.32 -29.04 15.17
CA LEU A 683 -14.37 -28.93 16.18
C LEU A 683 -15.39 -30.07 16.09
N LEU A 684 -15.77 -30.46 14.87
CA LEU A 684 -16.68 -31.58 14.65
C LEU A 684 -16.03 -32.91 15.06
N ALA A 685 -14.75 -33.10 14.73
CA ALA A 685 -13.97 -34.28 15.11
C ALA A 685 -13.90 -34.45 16.63
N THR A 686 -13.49 -33.41 17.35
CA THR A 686 -13.37 -33.41 18.81
C THR A 686 -14.71 -33.72 19.48
N ILE A 687 -15.83 -33.14 19.03
CA ILE A 687 -17.16 -33.43 19.60
C ILE A 687 -17.57 -34.88 19.31
N CYS A 688 -17.33 -35.36 18.09
CA CYS A 688 -17.87 -36.63 17.63
C CYS A 688 -17.06 -37.85 18.03
N VAL A 689 -15.79 -37.68 18.44
CA VAL A 689 -15.00 -38.76 19.04
C VAL A 689 -15.50 -39.10 20.45
N ASP A 690 -15.87 -38.10 21.24
CA ASP A 690 -16.40 -38.32 22.59
C ASP A 690 -17.85 -38.87 22.56
N MET A 691 -18.66 -38.46 21.58
CA MET A 691 -20.09 -38.84 21.51
C MET A 691 -20.55 -39.25 20.11
N PRO A 692 -20.08 -40.41 19.59
CA PRO A 692 -20.35 -40.84 18.21
C PRO A 692 -21.83 -41.13 17.92
N SER A 693 -22.66 -41.33 18.96
CA SER A 693 -24.08 -41.65 18.82
C SER A 693 -24.99 -40.43 18.59
N MET A 694 -24.46 -39.20 18.67
CA MET A 694 -25.25 -37.99 18.47
C MET A 694 -25.68 -37.81 17.01
N GLY A 695 -26.88 -37.25 16.80
CA GLY A 695 -27.48 -37.07 15.48
C GLY A 695 -26.57 -36.34 14.47
N GLY A 696 -25.91 -35.26 14.90
CA GLY A 696 -24.95 -34.51 14.08
C GLY A 696 -23.57 -35.17 13.91
N CYS A 697 -23.31 -36.29 14.58
CA CYS A 697 -22.05 -37.04 14.45
C CYS A 697 -22.13 -38.22 13.50
N LYS A 698 -23.34 -38.63 13.09
CA LYS A 698 -23.54 -39.83 12.25
C LYS A 698 -22.78 -39.74 10.92
N SER A 699 -22.83 -38.59 10.25
CA SER A 699 -22.15 -38.37 8.97
C SER A 699 -20.64 -38.38 9.14
N TYR A 700 -20.13 -37.71 10.17
CA TYR A 700 -18.70 -37.68 10.48
C TYR A 700 -18.16 -39.07 10.83
N VAL A 701 -18.83 -39.80 11.72
CA VAL A 701 -18.40 -41.15 12.15
C VAL A 701 -18.41 -42.14 11.00
N ALA A 702 -19.39 -42.06 10.09
CA ALA A 702 -19.44 -42.90 8.91
C ALA A 702 -18.32 -42.54 7.91
N LEU A 703 -18.04 -41.25 7.73
CA LEU A 703 -17.00 -40.76 6.84
C LEU A 703 -15.57 -41.01 7.36
N CYS A 704 -15.35 -40.88 8.67
CA CYS A 704 -14.03 -40.90 9.31
C CYS A 704 -13.77 -42.13 10.19
N LYS A 705 -14.39 -43.28 9.87
CA LYS A 705 -14.04 -44.56 10.50
C LYS A 705 -12.56 -44.90 10.30
N ASN A 706 -11.98 -45.75 11.15
CA ASN A 706 -10.56 -46.13 11.09
C ASN A 706 -10.10 -46.71 9.74
N THR A 707 -11.02 -47.22 8.92
CA THR A 707 -10.73 -47.74 7.58
C THR A 707 -10.94 -46.72 6.46
N SER A 708 -11.17 -45.44 6.79
CA SER A 708 -11.42 -44.39 5.81
C SER A 708 -10.14 -44.04 5.04
N VAL A 709 -10.28 -43.90 3.72
CA VAL A 709 -9.22 -43.39 2.85
C VAL A 709 -9.37 -41.88 2.59
N VAL A 710 -10.43 -41.26 3.10
CA VAL A 710 -10.70 -39.82 2.95
C VAL A 710 -9.59 -39.02 3.60
N GLN A 711 -8.81 -38.28 2.81
CA GLN A 711 -7.64 -37.55 3.29
C GLN A 711 -7.99 -36.51 4.36
N GLN A 712 -9.15 -35.86 4.23
CA GLN A 712 -9.64 -34.87 5.20
C GLN A 712 -9.80 -35.46 6.62
N CYS A 713 -10.18 -36.73 6.76
CA CYS A 713 -10.29 -37.38 8.08
C CYS A 713 -8.94 -37.64 8.74
N ARG A 714 -7.85 -37.75 7.96
CA ARG A 714 -6.49 -37.98 8.48
C ARG A 714 -5.77 -36.68 8.83
N SER A 715 -6.07 -35.61 8.10
CA SER A 715 -5.45 -34.30 8.30
C SER A 715 -5.99 -33.57 9.55
N PHE A 716 -7.15 -33.99 10.08
CA PHE A 716 -7.79 -33.39 11.25
C PHE A 716 -8.14 -34.48 12.28
N PRO A 717 -7.14 -35.10 12.95
CA PRO A 717 -7.41 -36.00 14.06
C PRO A 717 -8.06 -35.22 15.22
N ALA A 718 -8.93 -35.91 15.96
CA ALA A 718 -9.78 -35.34 17.01
C ALA A 718 -9.02 -34.78 18.21
#